data_AF-A0A2V9AHH0-F1
#
_entry.id   AF-A0A2V9AHH0-F1
#
_cell.length_a   1.000
_cell.length_b   1.000
_cell.length_c   1.000
_cell.angle_alpha   90.00
_cell.angle_beta   90.00
_cell.angle_gamma   90.00
#
_symmetry.space_group_name_H-M   'P 1'
#
loop_
_entity.id
_entity.type
_entity.pdbx_description
1 polymer ?
#
loop_
_entity_poly.entity_id
_entity_poly.type
_entity_poly.pdbx_seq_one_letter_code
_entity_poly.pdbx_strand_id
1 'polypeptide(L)'
;MSENSHAPHQVTVEVGGRPLILETGRIAKQANGAIVARYGDTVVLTTACMASQLNDRDFLPLTVDYRENTYSAGKIPGGFFKREGRPSEKEILTSRLIDRPLRPLFPEAWRNETQIVSMVLSADSDNDPDVIAVTGASAACYASDLPFEKPIACVRVGLLDGQLVANPTVAQQKKSLLNIVIAGTEEAIVMVESGALEVSEDTVVDALEFGHAQIKKIVAAIKELHSQLKPKKVVVEPLPFDQGIYKDLQKKYGDRLHDALNTQKHPKKESYHLVDALKEEILATIPEEPKKEMDEKRALTKRAFERLRENIFRDDVLNARRRPDGRAFDQIRQITCEVGFLPRVHGSALFTRGETQALATLTLGTKEDMQRLDLLFEQDQFKRFMLHYNFPPFSVGEVKFLRGPGRREIGHGALAERALLNLLPPEADFPYAMRLVSDILESNGSSSMATVCGGSLALMDAGVPIKSSCAGIAMGLVVGDKGKYSILTDIAGAEDHYGDMDFKVAGTRNGITALQMDIKVLGISIAMMREALAQAKKARLQILDTMEGTLNTARTEISTYAPRLYKLNIPTDKIRDLIGPGGKKIKSITEQTGVKIDVLEDGTVHIFSTSGASGDAALAMVREVTASAEIGKTYLGKVVRLAEFGAFVELFPGTDGLLHISEISEHRIRDVRDELKLGDQVLVKVLSIEGNKIRLSRKALLKEAREKQQKAAAGGGGHNPGSSEGGAGNAGGHE
;
A
#
# COMPACT_ATOMS: atom_id res chain seq x y z
N MET A 1 -51.98 0.66 10.84
CA MET A 1 -50.84 1.59 10.71
C MET A 1 -51.30 2.92 11.27
N SER A 2 -50.92 3.28 12.50
CA SER A 2 -51.39 4.49 13.17
C SER A 2 -50.59 5.72 12.75
N GLU A 3 -51.29 6.82 12.50
CA GLU A 3 -50.87 8.09 11.86
C GLU A 3 -49.75 8.89 12.58
N ASN A 4 -49.09 8.34 13.61
CA ASN A 4 -47.99 9.01 14.33
C ASN A 4 -46.59 8.41 14.06
N SER A 5 -46.44 7.42 13.18
CA SER A 5 -45.17 6.70 12.95
C SER A 5 -44.21 7.35 11.93
N HIS A 6 -44.35 8.65 11.64
CA HIS A 6 -43.64 9.33 10.54
C HIS A 6 -42.76 10.50 10.94
N ALA A 7 -42.68 10.86 12.22
CA ALA A 7 -41.71 11.86 12.68
C ALA A 7 -40.29 11.26 12.63
N PRO A 8 -39.28 11.98 12.11
CA PRO A 8 -37.91 11.51 12.14
C PRO A 8 -37.41 11.43 13.59
N HIS A 9 -36.71 10.35 13.91
CA HIS A 9 -35.99 10.20 15.18
C HIS A 9 -34.54 10.55 14.98
N GLN A 10 -33.94 11.25 15.94
CA GLN A 10 -32.56 11.70 15.85
C GLN A 10 -31.88 11.67 17.21
N VAL A 11 -30.59 11.34 17.19
CA VAL A 11 -29.68 11.48 18.33
C VAL A 11 -28.42 12.20 17.88
N THR A 12 -27.79 12.93 18.80
CA THR A 12 -26.52 13.65 18.57
C THR A 12 -25.52 13.28 19.65
N VAL A 13 -24.28 13.01 19.26
CA VAL A 13 -23.17 12.71 20.17
C VAL A 13 -21.92 13.47 19.75
N GLU A 14 -21.20 14.03 20.70
CA GLU A 14 -19.93 14.72 20.41
C GLU A 14 -18.78 13.71 20.30
N VAL A 15 -18.07 13.76 19.17
CA VAL A 15 -16.90 12.92 18.90
C VAL A 15 -15.82 13.81 18.29
N GLY A 16 -14.59 13.76 18.81
CA GLY A 16 -13.49 14.55 18.24
C GLY A 16 -13.79 16.05 18.10
N GLY A 17 -14.54 16.62 19.08
CA GLY A 17 -14.94 18.02 19.12
C GLY A 17 -16.05 18.42 18.15
N ARG A 18 -16.71 17.47 17.47
CA ARG A 18 -17.75 17.71 16.46
C ARG A 18 -18.99 16.86 16.71
N PRO A 19 -20.19 17.33 16.34
CA PRO A 19 -21.41 16.55 16.48
C PRO A 19 -21.50 15.46 15.41
N LEU A 20 -21.63 14.21 15.84
CA LEU A 20 -22.11 13.09 15.04
C LEU A 20 -23.61 12.95 15.26
N ILE A 21 -24.36 13.01 14.18
CA ILE A 21 -25.82 12.97 14.18
C ILE A 21 -26.28 11.70 13.48
N LEU A 22 -27.18 10.93 14.11
CA LEU A 22 -27.81 9.75 13.53
C LEU A 22 -29.32 9.99 13.44
N GLU A 23 -29.87 9.95 12.23
CA GLU A 23 -31.29 10.18 11.97
C GLU A 23 -31.94 8.97 11.28
N THR A 24 -33.19 8.66 11.62
CA THR A 24 -34.02 7.66 10.94
C THR A 24 -35.47 8.13 10.75
N GLY A 25 -36.25 7.42 9.94
CA GLY A 25 -37.69 7.66 9.74
C GLY A 25 -38.03 8.69 8.66
N ARG A 26 -37.04 9.42 8.11
CA ARG A 26 -37.24 10.40 7.04
C ARG A 26 -37.14 9.81 5.63
N ILE A 27 -36.07 9.09 5.32
CA ILE A 27 -35.77 8.56 3.97
C ILE A 27 -35.55 7.05 3.99
N ALA A 28 -35.67 6.41 2.81
CA ALA A 28 -35.49 4.96 2.61
C ALA A 28 -36.39 4.07 3.51
N LYS A 29 -37.63 4.53 3.79
CA LYS A 29 -38.58 3.90 4.73
C LYS A 29 -39.03 2.48 4.38
N GLN A 30 -38.72 1.98 3.18
CA GLN A 30 -39.03 0.61 2.77
C GLN A 30 -37.95 -0.40 3.18
N ALA A 31 -36.74 0.05 3.53
CA ALA A 31 -35.73 -0.83 4.08
C ALA A 31 -36.13 -1.29 5.49
N ASN A 32 -35.63 -2.45 5.93
CA ASN A 32 -35.82 -2.92 7.29
C ASN A 32 -35.23 -1.92 8.31
N GLY A 33 -34.08 -1.33 7.98
CA GLY A 33 -33.49 -0.22 8.72
C GLY A 33 -32.83 0.79 7.79
N ALA A 34 -32.91 2.07 8.14
CA ALA A 34 -32.25 3.15 7.41
C ALA A 34 -31.74 4.23 8.37
N ILE A 35 -30.47 4.62 8.24
CA ILE A 35 -29.83 5.66 9.03
C ILE A 35 -29.19 6.68 8.10
N VAL A 36 -29.45 7.95 8.37
CA VAL A 36 -28.66 9.07 7.84
C VAL A 36 -27.68 9.48 8.93
N ALA A 37 -26.40 9.16 8.71
CA ALA A 37 -25.31 9.61 9.57
C ALA A 37 -24.71 10.91 9.02
N ARG A 38 -24.57 11.93 9.86
CA ARG A 38 -23.94 13.20 9.49
C ARG A 38 -22.85 13.57 10.49
N TYR A 39 -21.68 13.94 9.99
CA TYR A 39 -20.54 14.39 10.79
C TYR A 39 -19.83 15.52 10.03
N GLY A 40 -19.96 16.76 10.53
CA GLY A 40 -19.72 17.94 9.70
C GLY A 40 -20.75 18.03 8.58
N ASP A 41 -20.27 18.29 7.36
CA ASP A 41 -21.09 18.29 6.15
C ASP A 41 -21.02 16.96 5.39
N THR A 42 -20.20 16.00 5.85
CA THR A 42 -20.23 14.63 5.34
C THR A 42 -21.49 13.89 5.81
N VAL A 43 -22.25 13.36 4.84
CA VAL A 43 -23.52 12.65 5.03
C VAL A 43 -23.48 11.30 4.34
N VAL A 44 -23.78 10.24 5.09
CA VAL A 44 -23.90 8.86 4.61
C VAL A 44 -25.30 8.34 4.89
N LEU A 45 -26.00 7.85 3.87
CA LEU A 45 -27.20 7.05 4.02
C LEU A 45 -26.82 5.58 4.04
N THR A 46 -27.15 4.89 5.13
CA THR A 46 -26.99 3.44 5.22
C THR A 46 -28.33 2.75 5.37
N THR A 47 -28.57 1.72 4.57
CA THR A 47 -29.74 0.85 4.66
C THR A 47 -29.34 -0.57 5.00
N ALA A 48 -30.21 -1.28 5.72
CA ALA A 48 -30.14 -2.71 5.95
C ALA A 48 -31.44 -3.35 5.46
N CYS A 49 -31.31 -4.40 4.65
CA CYS A 49 -32.42 -5.17 4.11
C CYS A 49 -32.16 -6.66 4.34
N MET A 50 -33.23 -7.42 4.59
CA MET A 50 -33.16 -8.89 4.64
C MET A 50 -34.22 -9.52 3.74
N ALA A 51 -33.90 -10.67 3.14
CA ALA A 51 -34.87 -11.51 2.46
C ALA A 51 -35.83 -12.16 3.47
N SER A 52 -37.08 -12.39 3.06
CA SER A 52 -38.08 -13.06 3.90
C SER A 52 -37.89 -14.58 3.96
N GLN A 53 -37.18 -15.16 2.99
CA GLN A 53 -36.93 -16.59 2.90
C GLN A 53 -35.49 -16.93 3.31
N LEU A 54 -35.35 -18.09 3.95
CA LEU A 54 -34.06 -18.70 4.26
C LEU A 54 -33.36 -19.09 2.95
N ASN A 55 -32.04 -18.89 2.90
CA ASN A 55 -31.21 -19.40 1.83
C ASN A 55 -30.69 -20.81 2.19
N ASP A 56 -30.55 -21.69 1.19
CA ASP A 56 -30.04 -23.05 1.35
C ASP A 56 -28.52 -23.12 1.62
N ARG A 57 -27.80 -22.00 1.59
CA ARG A 57 -26.36 -21.93 1.86
C ARG A 57 -26.04 -22.22 3.33
N ASP A 58 -24.94 -22.93 3.57
CA ASP A 58 -24.47 -23.27 4.92
C ASP A 58 -23.74 -22.12 5.66
N PHE A 59 -23.66 -20.92 5.09
CA PHE A 59 -22.97 -19.76 5.65
C PHE A 59 -23.85 -18.50 5.64
N LEU A 60 -23.50 -17.50 6.46
CA LEU A 60 -24.18 -16.20 6.52
C LEU A 60 -24.07 -15.44 5.18
N PRO A 61 -25.17 -15.27 4.41
CA PRO A 61 -25.18 -14.54 3.15
C PRO A 61 -25.30 -13.02 3.37
N LEU A 62 -24.31 -12.44 4.04
CA LEU A 62 -24.18 -11.00 4.25
C LEU A 62 -23.39 -10.37 3.10
N THR A 63 -24.02 -9.43 2.40
CA THR A 63 -23.39 -8.55 1.40
C THR A 63 -23.37 -7.13 1.92
N VAL A 64 -22.19 -6.52 1.93
CA VAL A 64 -22.01 -5.10 2.27
C VAL A 64 -21.45 -4.35 1.08
N ASP A 65 -22.09 -3.25 0.71
CA ASP A 65 -21.65 -2.36 -0.35
C ASP A 65 -21.56 -0.92 0.16
N TYR A 66 -20.40 -0.31 0.00
CA TYR A 66 -20.18 1.12 0.23
C TYR A 66 -19.94 1.80 -1.12
N ARG A 67 -20.65 2.91 -1.37
CA ARG A 67 -20.64 3.64 -2.63
C ARG A 67 -20.34 5.12 -2.42
N GLU A 68 -19.31 5.60 -3.12
CA GLU A 68 -18.96 7.02 -3.21
C GLU A 68 -19.52 7.59 -4.50
N ASN A 69 -20.64 8.31 -4.41
CA ASN A 69 -21.18 8.99 -5.58
C ASN A 69 -20.42 10.30 -5.80
N THR A 70 -19.99 10.57 -7.03
CA THR A 70 -19.17 11.76 -7.33
C THR A 70 -19.91 13.08 -7.09
N TYR A 71 -21.25 13.06 -7.19
CA TYR A 71 -22.09 14.21 -6.82
C TYR A 71 -21.95 14.60 -5.34
N SER A 72 -21.53 13.67 -4.46
CA SER A 72 -21.35 13.97 -3.03
C SER A 72 -20.26 15.03 -2.80
N ALA A 73 -19.33 15.16 -3.76
CA ALA A 73 -18.31 16.20 -3.83
C ALA A 73 -18.60 17.25 -4.92
N GLY A 74 -19.81 17.27 -5.49
CA GLY A 74 -20.20 18.19 -6.57
C GLY A 74 -19.51 17.94 -7.92
N LYS A 75 -19.06 16.71 -8.18
CA LYS A 75 -18.30 16.35 -9.39
C LYS A 75 -19.08 15.46 -10.34
N ILE A 76 -18.67 15.48 -11.61
CA ILE A 76 -19.09 14.51 -12.64
C ILE A 76 -17.98 13.46 -12.78
N PRO A 77 -18.27 12.15 -12.87
CA PRO A 77 -17.25 11.10 -12.98
C PRO A 77 -16.26 11.34 -14.13
N GLY A 78 -14.98 11.01 -13.91
CA GLY A 78 -13.92 11.22 -14.89
C GLY A 78 -14.05 10.33 -16.13
N GLY A 79 -14.57 9.11 -15.96
CA GLY A 79 -14.68 8.08 -17.00
C GLY A 79 -15.49 8.47 -18.24
N PHE A 80 -15.33 7.69 -19.32
CA PHE A 80 -15.96 7.95 -20.62
C PHE A 80 -17.48 8.09 -20.55
N PHE A 81 -18.14 7.25 -19.74
CA PHE A 81 -19.60 7.22 -19.61
C PHE A 81 -20.19 8.29 -18.67
N LYS A 82 -19.35 9.06 -17.95
CA LYS A 82 -19.79 10.06 -16.96
C LYS A 82 -20.77 9.51 -15.92
N ARG A 83 -20.56 8.25 -15.53
CA ARG A 83 -21.35 7.50 -14.55
C ARG A 83 -20.44 6.63 -13.70
N GLU A 84 -20.76 6.49 -12.41
CA GLU A 84 -20.08 5.57 -11.50
C GLU A 84 -20.19 4.14 -12.02
N GLY A 85 -19.02 3.52 -12.25
CA GLY A 85 -18.90 2.17 -12.79
C GLY A 85 -18.64 1.13 -11.69
N ARG A 86 -17.72 0.21 -11.98
CA ARG A 86 -17.25 -0.80 -11.02
C ARG A 86 -16.76 -0.15 -9.72
N PRO A 87 -16.90 -0.83 -8.57
CA PRO A 87 -16.36 -0.32 -7.32
C PRO A 87 -14.87 -0.01 -7.39
N SER A 88 -14.48 1.14 -6.84
CA SER A 88 -13.10 1.53 -6.65
C SER A 88 -12.43 0.70 -5.54
N GLU A 89 -11.10 0.77 -5.46
CA GLU A 89 -10.34 0.13 -4.37
C GLU A 89 -10.81 0.64 -3.00
N LYS A 90 -10.99 1.97 -2.86
CA LYS A 90 -11.51 2.58 -1.64
C LYS A 90 -12.89 2.04 -1.29
N GLU A 91 -13.80 1.96 -2.26
CA GLU A 91 -15.15 1.46 -2.03
C GLU A 91 -15.16 -0.01 -1.56
N ILE A 92 -14.30 -0.85 -2.14
CA ILE A 92 -14.14 -2.25 -1.75
C ILE A 92 -13.55 -2.37 -0.34
N LEU A 93 -12.51 -1.59 -0.02
CA LEU A 93 -11.87 -1.59 1.28
C LEU A 93 -12.83 -1.11 2.37
N THR A 94 -13.58 -0.03 2.16
CA THR A 94 -14.59 0.46 3.11
C THR A 94 -15.74 -0.53 3.26
N SER A 95 -16.17 -1.20 2.17
CA SER A 95 -17.16 -2.27 2.27
C SER A 95 -16.69 -3.41 3.20
N ARG A 96 -15.40 -3.78 3.12
CA ARG A 96 -14.79 -4.76 4.03
C ARG A 96 -14.65 -4.25 5.45
N LEU A 97 -14.31 -2.97 5.63
CA LEU A 97 -14.20 -2.31 6.91
C LEU A 97 -15.55 -2.32 7.67
N ILE A 98 -16.67 -2.25 6.94
CA ILE A 98 -18.02 -2.40 7.50
C ILE A 98 -18.37 -3.88 7.74
N ASP A 99 -18.10 -4.78 6.79
CA ASP A 99 -18.45 -6.21 6.88
C ASP A 99 -17.77 -6.89 8.08
N ARG A 100 -16.44 -6.75 8.19
CA ARG A 100 -15.59 -7.44 9.18
C ARG A 100 -16.12 -7.35 10.62
N PRO A 101 -16.45 -6.16 11.17
CA PRO A 101 -16.93 -6.06 12.54
C PRO A 101 -18.42 -6.40 12.72
N LEU A 102 -19.25 -6.37 11.66
CA LEU A 102 -20.68 -6.69 11.76
C LEU A 102 -20.94 -8.19 11.67
N ARG A 103 -20.19 -8.90 10.81
CA ARG A 103 -20.40 -10.32 10.50
C ARG A 103 -20.43 -11.25 11.73
N PRO A 104 -19.51 -11.14 12.71
CA PRO A 104 -19.51 -12.02 13.88
C PRO A 104 -20.68 -11.78 14.84
N LEU A 105 -21.40 -10.67 14.70
CA LEU A 105 -22.47 -10.26 15.61
C LEU A 105 -23.86 -10.73 15.15
N PHE A 106 -23.96 -11.34 13.96
CA PHE A 106 -25.16 -12.05 13.54
C PHE A 106 -25.21 -13.45 14.18
N PRO A 107 -26.41 -13.97 14.50
CA PRO A 107 -26.55 -15.32 15.04
C PRO A 107 -25.97 -16.37 14.09
N GLU A 108 -25.32 -17.40 14.66
CA GLU A 108 -24.72 -18.49 13.90
C GLU A 108 -25.72 -19.22 12.99
N ALA A 109 -27.00 -19.24 13.36
CA ALA A 109 -28.09 -19.86 12.60
C ALA A 109 -28.69 -18.94 11.50
N TRP A 110 -28.28 -17.67 11.40
CA TRP A 110 -28.89 -16.73 10.46
C TRP A 110 -28.51 -17.05 9.01
N ARG A 111 -29.51 -17.30 8.16
CA ARG A 111 -29.33 -17.70 6.74
C ARG A 111 -30.13 -16.87 5.74
N ASN A 112 -30.91 -15.88 6.18
CA ASN A 112 -31.59 -14.99 5.25
C ASN A 112 -30.58 -14.07 4.57
N GLU A 113 -30.71 -13.91 3.25
CA GLU A 113 -29.89 -12.96 2.50
C GLU A 113 -30.01 -11.57 3.12
N THR A 114 -28.87 -11.00 3.49
CA THR A 114 -28.81 -9.71 4.17
C THR A 114 -27.94 -8.77 3.35
N GLN A 115 -28.48 -7.60 3.01
CA GLN A 115 -27.75 -6.58 2.27
C GLN A 115 -27.67 -5.30 3.10
N ILE A 116 -26.46 -4.76 3.21
CA ILE A 116 -26.20 -3.45 3.80
C ILE A 116 -25.61 -2.57 2.72
N VAL A 117 -26.24 -1.43 2.45
CA VAL A 117 -25.76 -0.47 1.44
C VAL A 117 -25.51 0.88 2.10
N SER A 118 -24.28 1.36 2.04
CA SER A 118 -23.89 2.70 2.50
C SER A 118 -23.58 3.59 1.30
N MET A 119 -24.31 4.68 1.15
CA MET A 119 -24.13 5.65 0.07
C MET A 119 -23.68 6.99 0.64
N VAL A 120 -22.54 7.49 0.17
CA VAL A 120 -22.13 8.86 0.48
C VAL A 120 -22.99 9.82 -0.33
N LEU A 121 -23.75 10.65 0.37
CA LEU A 121 -24.66 11.64 -0.21
C LEU A 121 -24.04 13.03 -0.28
N SER A 122 -23.21 13.37 0.70
CA SER A 122 -22.43 14.60 0.76
C SER A 122 -21.09 14.29 1.42
N ALA A 123 -20.01 14.89 0.95
CA ALA A 123 -18.68 14.68 1.49
C ALA A 123 -17.96 16.02 1.59
N ASP A 124 -17.61 16.41 2.82
CA ASP A 124 -16.72 17.54 3.05
C ASP A 124 -15.25 17.11 2.94
N SER A 125 -14.35 18.06 2.74
CA SER A 125 -12.92 17.77 2.58
C SER A 125 -12.21 17.38 3.87
N ASP A 126 -12.89 17.48 5.00
CA ASP A 126 -12.28 17.34 6.33
C ASP A 126 -12.54 15.96 6.93
N ASN A 127 -13.68 15.33 6.65
CA ASN A 127 -14.17 14.13 7.31
C ASN A 127 -14.25 12.95 6.33
N ASP A 128 -13.38 11.96 6.51
CA ASP A 128 -13.45 10.70 5.76
C ASP A 128 -14.76 9.96 6.11
N PRO A 129 -15.60 9.55 5.13
CA PRO A 129 -16.92 8.98 5.44
C PRO A 129 -16.88 7.54 5.98
N ASP A 130 -15.73 6.88 5.98
CA ASP A 130 -15.60 5.45 6.27
C ASP A 130 -16.04 5.08 7.70
N VAL A 131 -15.56 5.78 8.72
CA VAL A 131 -15.89 5.49 10.14
C VAL A 131 -17.35 5.74 10.47
N ILE A 132 -17.95 6.77 9.87
CA ILE A 132 -19.37 7.06 10.06
C ILE A 132 -20.25 6.09 9.24
N ALA A 133 -19.77 5.56 8.13
CA ALA A 133 -20.46 4.51 7.38
C ALA A 133 -20.52 3.18 8.18
N VAL A 134 -19.45 2.80 8.87
CA VAL A 134 -19.46 1.64 9.79
C VAL A 134 -20.47 1.85 10.91
N THR A 135 -20.46 3.03 11.52
CA THR A 135 -21.40 3.40 12.59
C THR A 135 -22.85 3.42 12.08
N GLY A 136 -23.10 3.99 10.90
CA GLY A 136 -24.40 4.04 10.24
C GLY A 136 -24.94 2.65 9.89
N ALA A 137 -24.08 1.74 9.41
CA ALA A 137 -24.42 0.35 9.15
C ALA A 137 -24.85 -0.39 10.42
N SER A 138 -24.09 -0.25 11.50
CA SER A 138 -24.45 -0.86 12.77
C SER A 138 -25.76 -0.31 13.32
N ALA A 139 -25.94 1.01 13.28
CA ALA A 139 -27.17 1.66 13.71
C ALA A 139 -28.37 1.24 12.85
N ALA A 140 -28.21 1.05 11.53
CA ALA A 140 -29.29 0.60 10.65
C ALA A 140 -29.71 -0.84 10.96
N CYS A 141 -28.77 -1.76 11.16
CA CYS A 141 -29.08 -3.12 11.60
C CYS A 141 -29.71 -3.13 13.00
N TYR A 142 -29.17 -2.34 13.93
CA TYR A 142 -29.66 -2.30 15.30
C TYR A 142 -31.04 -1.64 15.41
N ALA A 143 -31.34 -0.62 14.62
CA ALA A 143 -32.65 0.05 14.58
C ALA A 143 -33.73 -0.72 13.79
N SER A 144 -33.37 -1.84 13.15
CA SER A 144 -34.28 -2.66 12.34
C SER A 144 -34.81 -3.91 13.07
N ASP A 145 -35.66 -4.67 12.39
CA ASP A 145 -36.10 -6.01 12.78
C ASP A 145 -35.05 -7.12 12.56
N LEU A 146 -33.91 -6.83 11.92
CA LEU A 146 -32.83 -7.83 11.76
C LEU A 146 -32.38 -8.36 13.13
N PRO A 147 -31.97 -9.65 13.22
CA PRO A 147 -31.51 -10.27 14.47
C PRO A 147 -30.10 -9.81 14.83
N PHE A 148 -29.95 -8.51 15.09
CA PHE A 148 -28.70 -7.85 15.40
C PHE A 148 -28.90 -7.12 16.72
N GLU A 149 -28.27 -7.63 17.78
CA GLU A 149 -28.55 -7.23 19.18
C GLU A 149 -27.45 -6.38 19.81
N LYS A 150 -26.25 -6.39 19.24
CA LYS A 150 -25.08 -5.71 19.79
C LYS A 150 -24.61 -4.62 18.82
N PRO A 151 -24.98 -3.36 19.05
CA PRO A 151 -24.49 -2.27 18.22
C PRO A 151 -23.00 -2.07 18.43
N ILE A 152 -22.33 -1.66 17.36
CA ILE A 152 -20.94 -1.22 17.37
C ILE A 152 -20.88 0.23 16.90
N ALA A 153 -19.79 0.89 17.25
CA ALA A 153 -19.40 2.15 16.64
C ALA A 153 -17.96 2.07 16.15
N CYS A 154 -17.58 3.01 15.30
CA CYS A 154 -16.25 3.08 14.72
C CYS A 154 -15.67 4.48 14.86
N VAL A 155 -14.38 4.57 15.19
CA VAL A 155 -13.63 5.81 15.27
C VAL A 155 -12.26 5.65 14.62
N ARG A 156 -11.72 6.75 14.10
CA ARG A 156 -10.33 6.85 13.68
C ARG A 156 -9.55 7.60 14.75
N VAL A 157 -8.38 7.13 15.13
CA VAL A 157 -7.50 7.81 16.09
C VAL A 157 -6.20 8.19 15.38
N GLY A 158 -5.81 9.46 15.57
CA GLY A 158 -4.53 10.00 15.14
C GLY A 158 -3.59 10.26 16.31
N LEU A 159 -2.29 10.34 16.05
CA LEU A 159 -1.28 10.83 16.98
C LEU A 159 -0.62 12.08 16.40
N LEU A 160 -0.95 13.23 16.96
CA LEU A 160 -0.53 14.56 16.51
C LEU A 160 0.19 15.26 17.66
N ASP A 161 1.42 15.71 17.44
CA ASP A 161 2.22 16.42 18.45
C ASP A 161 2.26 15.69 19.81
N GLY A 162 2.31 14.35 19.78
CA GLY A 162 2.32 13.48 20.96
C GLY A 162 0.95 13.24 21.62
N GLN A 163 -0.14 13.77 21.06
CA GLN A 163 -1.50 13.64 21.59
C GLN A 163 -2.40 12.79 20.70
N LEU A 164 -3.21 11.94 21.34
CA LEU A 164 -4.22 11.13 20.65
C LEU A 164 -5.45 11.98 20.34
N VAL A 165 -5.89 11.96 19.08
CA VAL A 165 -7.02 12.74 18.58
C VAL A 165 -8.04 11.81 17.93
N ALA A 166 -9.31 11.95 18.31
CA ALA A 166 -10.41 11.19 17.72
C ALA A 166 -10.92 11.85 16.43
N ASN A 167 -11.17 11.03 15.42
CA ASN A 167 -11.60 11.39 14.07
C ASN A 167 -10.83 12.60 13.49
N PRO A 168 -9.49 12.56 13.44
CA PRO A 168 -8.69 13.68 12.90
C PRO A 168 -9.13 14.01 11.47
N THR A 169 -9.09 15.28 11.09
CA THR A 169 -9.45 15.69 9.72
C THR A 169 -8.49 15.09 8.69
N VAL A 170 -8.88 15.03 7.41
CA VAL A 170 -8.01 14.54 6.32
C VAL A 170 -6.66 15.28 6.31
N ALA A 171 -6.66 16.60 6.53
CA ALA A 171 -5.44 17.39 6.61
C ALA A 171 -4.58 17.04 7.86
N GLN A 172 -5.22 16.78 9.00
CA GLN A 172 -4.53 16.34 10.22
C GLN A 172 -3.94 14.93 10.05
N GLN A 173 -4.66 14.02 9.41
CA GLN A 173 -4.20 12.64 9.17
C GLN A 173 -2.87 12.60 8.41
N LYS A 174 -2.65 13.52 7.46
CA LYS A 174 -1.38 13.64 6.71
C LYS A 174 -0.16 13.98 7.59
N LYS A 175 -0.40 14.59 8.75
CA LYS A 175 0.65 14.93 9.75
C LYS A 175 0.72 13.93 10.90
N SER A 176 -0.20 12.97 10.93
CA SER A 176 -0.34 12.03 12.04
C SER A 176 0.68 10.91 11.96
N LEU A 177 1.33 10.60 13.08
CA LEU A 177 2.27 9.46 13.15
C LEU A 177 1.55 8.11 13.19
N LEU A 178 0.28 8.10 13.57
CA LEU A 178 -0.58 6.93 13.65
C LEU A 178 -1.91 7.23 12.97
N ASN A 179 -2.43 6.29 12.20
CA ASN A 179 -3.81 6.31 11.71
C ASN A 179 -4.41 4.94 12.01
N ILE A 180 -5.23 4.86 13.05
CA ILE A 180 -5.84 3.61 13.50
C ILE A 180 -7.36 3.73 13.48
N VAL A 181 -8.02 2.86 12.74
CA VAL A 181 -9.47 2.70 12.72
C VAL A 181 -9.84 1.56 13.66
N ILE A 182 -10.77 1.83 14.57
CA ILE A 182 -11.17 0.92 15.63
C ILE A 182 -12.70 0.81 15.59
N ALA A 183 -13.21 -0.41 15.50
CA ALA A 183 -14.63 -0.70 15.67
C ALA A 183 -14.82 -1.61 16.89
N GLY A 184 -15.88 -1.35 17.67
CA GLY A 184 -16.10 -2.02 18.94
C GLY A 184 -17.55 -1.90 19.43
N THR A 185 -17.91 -2.81 20.32
CA THR A 185 -19.11 -2.70 21.16
C THR A 185 -18.79 -1.81 22.38
N GLU A 186 -19.78 -1.63 23.26
CA GLU A 186 -19.52 -0.99 24.57
C GLU A 186 -18.55 -1.79 25.45
N GLU A 187 -18.44 -3.10 25.23
CA GLU A 187 -17.67 -4.02 26.09
C GLU A 187 -16.27 -4.30 25.53
N ALA A 188 -16.14 -4.44 24.21
CA ALA A 188 -14.91 -4.92 23.59
C ALA A 188 -14.67 -4.32 22.21
N ILE A 189 -13.40 -4.29 21.80
CA ILE A 189 -13.00 -4.03 20.42
C ILE A 189 -13.31 -5.28 19.58
N VAL A 190 -13.81 -5.09 18.36
CA VAL A 190 -14.12 -6.19 17.43
C VAL A 190 -13.21 -6.19 16.20
N MET A 191 -12.71 -5.01 15.81
CA MET A 191 -11.87 -4.87 14.62
C MET A 191 -10.93 -3.68 14.76
N VAL A 192 -9.70 -3.86 14.27
CA VAL A 192 -8.70 -2.79 14.16
C VAL A 192 -8.08 -2.83 12.77
N GLU A 193 -7.81 -1.66 12.22
CA GLU A 193 -6.99 -1.49 11.03
C GLU A 193 -6.15 -0.23 11.15
N SER A 194 -4.83 -0.33 11.00
CA SER A 194 -3.92 0.78 11.23
C SER A 194 -2.78 0.87 10.22
N GLY A 195 -2.32 2.11 10.02
CA GLY A 195 -1.02 2.45 9.43
C GLY A 195 -0.30 3.44 10.32
N ALA A 196 1.02 3.36 10.38
CA ALA A 196 1.81 4.22 11.25
C ALA A 196 3.21 4.49 10.70
N LEU A 197 3.87 5.49 11.26
CA LEU A 197 5.25 5.89 10.98
C LEU A 197 6.19 5.35 12.08
N GLU A 198 6.33 4.02 12.14
CA GLU A 198 7.18 3.30 13.11
C GLU A 198 6.86 3.66 14.58
N VAL A 199 5.59 3.55 14.99
CA VAL A 199 5.18 3.83 16.37
C VAL A 199 5.39 2.63 17.30
N SER A 200 5.53 2.88 18.61
CA SER A 200 5.72 1.81 19.59
C SER A 200 4.45 0.97 19.80
N GLU A 201 4.63 -0.28 20.27
CA GLU A 201 3.52 -1.14 20.70
C GLU A 201 2.67 -0.48 21.79
N ASP A 202 3.27 0.22 22.76
CA ASP A 202 2.55 0.88 23.85
C ASP A 202 1.66 2.02 23.33
N THR A 203 2.18 2.83 22.40
CA THR A 203 1.41 3.90 21.74
C THR A 203 0.19 3.34 21.00
N VAL A 204 0.30 2.17 20.38
CA VAL A 204 -0.84 1.51 19.74
C VAL A 204 -1.87 1.09 20.78
N VAL A 205 -1.44 0.52 21.91
CA VAL A 205 -2.35 0.13 23.00
C VAL A 205 -3.08 1.33 23.59
N ASP A 206 -2.37 2.44 23.82
CA ASP A 206 -2.98 3.68 24.33
C ASP A 206 -4.02 4.24 23.35
N ALA A 207 -3.75 4.14 22.04
CA ALA A 207 -4.70 4.51 21.00
C ALA A 207 -5.95 3.60 20.96
N LEU A 208 -5.79 2.30 21.23
CA LEU A 208 -6.91 1.36 21.34
C LEU A 208 -7.82 1.72 22.53
N GLU A 209 -7.23 2.03 23.69
CA GLU A 209 -7.96 2.43 24.89
C GLU A 209 -8.72 3.75 24.67
N PHE A 210 -8.02 4.77 24.15
CA PHE A 210 -8.62 6.06 23.83
C PHE A 210 -9.77 5.93 22.80
N GLY A 211 -9.57 5.14 21.75
CA GLY A 211 -10.58 4.88 20.73
C GLY A 211 -11.81 4.17 21.30
N HIS A 212 -11.62 3.13 22.13
CA HIS A 212 -12.72 2.40 22.77
C HIS A 212 -13.55 3.30 23.67
N ALA A 213 -12.93 4.24 24.38
CA ALA A 213 -13.65 5.23 25.18
C ALA A 213 -14.60 6.10 24.35
N GLN A 214 -14.22 6.49 23.12
CA GLN A 214 -15.11 7.24 22.22
C GLN A 214 -16.22 6.35 21.63
N ILE A 215 -15.88 5.11 21.27
CA ILE A 215 -16.85 4.11 20.77
C ILE A 215 -17.99 3.92 21.77
N LYS A 216 -17.70 3.79 23.07
CA LYS A 216 -18.71 3.65 24.13
C LYS A 216 -19.74 4.79 24.11
N LYS A 217 -19.31 6.04 23.88
CA LYS A 217 -20.21 7.19 23.79
C LYS A 217 -21.16 7.09 22.59
N ILE A 218 -20.64 6.69 21.43
CA ILE A 218 -21.42 6.56 20.20
C ILE A 218 -22.41 5.38 20.31
N VAL A 219 -21.97 4.24 20.87
CA VAL A 219 -22.85 3.09 21.12
C VAL A 219 -24.00 3.47 22.06
N ALA A 220 -23.76 4.28 23.09
CA ALA A 220 -24.82 4.78 23.96
C ALA A 220 -25.86 5.60 23.17
N ALA A 221 -25.44 6.46 22.24
CA ALA A 221 -26.36 7.21 21.38
C ALA A 221 -27.15 6.29 20.42
N ILE A 222 -26.52 5.25 19.85
CA ILE A 222 -27.23 4.25 19.02
C ILE A 222 -28.31 3.53 19.85
N LYS A 223 -28.01 3.18 21.11
CA LYS A 223 -28.98 2.56 22.03
C LYS A 223 -30.10 3.52 22.41
N GLU A 224 -29.81 4.80 22.59
CA GLU A 224 -30.83 5.83 22.80
C GLU A 224 -31.78 5.90 21.60
N LEU A 225 -31.25 5.93 20.37
CA LEU A 225 -32.07 5.93 19.15
C LEU A 225 -32.95 4.67 19.07
N HIS A 226 -32.39 3.49 19.33
CA HIS A 226 -33.15 2.24 19.39
C HIS A 226 -34.27 2.28 20.43
N SER A 227 -34.04 2.89 21.60
CA SER A 227 -35.05 3.00 22.65
C SER A 227 -36.27 3.84 22.27
N GLN A 228 -36.10 4.77 21.32
CA GLN A 228 -37.18 5.58 20.76
C GLN A 228 -38.03 4.79 19.75
N LEU A 229 -37.42 3.85 19.03
CA LEU A 229 -38.04 3.07 17.96
C LEU A 229 -38.67 1.74 18.44
N LYS A 230 -37.96 1.04 19.34
CA LYS A 230 -38.31 -0.28 19.90
C LYS A 230 -38.69 -1.30 18.81
N PRO A 231 -37.82 -1.56 17.82
CA PRO A 231 -38.10 -2.52 16.76
C PRO A 231 -38.29 -3.93 17.33
N LYS A 232 -39.23 -4.68 16.75
CA LYS A 232 -39.41 -6.10 17.08
C LYS A 232 -38.40 -6.92 16.27
N LYS A 233 -37.40 -7.47 16.94
CA LYS A 233 -36.37 -8.32 16.33
C LYS A 233 -36.95 -9.64 15.86
N VAL A 234 -36.44 -10.14 14.73
CA VAL A 234 -36.66 -11.52 14.29
C VAL A 234 -35.96 -12.44 15.29
N VAL A 235 -36.71 -13.42 15.78
CA VAL A 235 -36.16 -14.48 16.64
C VAL A 235 -35.56 -15.54 15.72
N VAL A 236 -34.29 -15.89 15.97
CA VAL A 236 -33.58 -16.91 15.22
C VAL A 236 -33.40 -18.12 16.12
N GLU A 237 -34.03 -19.23 15.75
CA GLU A 237 -33.85 -20.49 16.46
C GLU A 237 -32.40 -20.98 16.30
N PRO A 238 -31.75 -21.43 17.39
CA PRO A 238 -30.43 -22.02 17.30
C PRO A 238 -30.40 -23.22 16.37
N LEU A 239 -29.23 -23.47 15.77
CA LEU A 239 -29.02 -24.66 14.96
C LEU A 239 -29.23 -25.93 15.82
N PRO A 240 -30.02 -26.91 15.38
CA PRO A 240 -30.29 -28.10 16.18
C PRO A 240 -29.01 -28.88 16.46
N PHE A 241 -28.82 -29.37 17.68
CA PHE A 241 -27.60 -30.08 18.05
C PHE A 241 -27.93 -31.34 18.84
N ASP A 242 -27.48 -32.49 18.35
CA ASP A 242 -27.70 -33.78 19.00
C ASP A 242 -26.49 -34.16 19.85
N GLN A 243 -26.68 -34.08 21.17
CA GLN A 243 -25.65 -34.44 22.16
C GLN A 243 -25.35 -35.95 22.18
N GLY A 244 -26.31 -36.80 21.81
CA GLY A 244 -26.11 -38.25 21.71
C GLY A 244 -25.17 -38.59 20.56
N ILE A 245 -25.43 -38.04 19.37
CA ILE A 245 -24.54 -38.19 18.20
C ILE A 245 -23.14 -37.67 18.53
N TYR A 246 -23.03 -36.48 19.11
CA TYR A 246 -21.73 -35.92 19.50
C TYR A 246 -20.93 -36.86 20.43
N LYS A 247 -21.55 -37.38 21.48
CA LYS A 247 -20.89 -38.30 22.42
C LYS A 247 -20.51 -39.63 21.77
N ASP A 248 -21.33 -40.15 20.87
CA ASP A 248 -21.02 -41.37 20.12
C ASP A 248 -19.82 -41.15 19.19
N LEU A 249 -19.78 -40.02 18.47
CA LEU A 249 -18.65 -39.64 17.63
C LEU A 249 -17.37 -39.46 18.44
N GLN A 250 -17.44 -38.76 19.56
CA GLN A 250 -16.30 -38.55 20.46
C GLN A 250 -15.73 -39.89 20.93
N LYS A 251 -16.59 -40.83 21.34
CA LYS A 251 -16.16 -42.15 21.84
C LYS A 251 -15.57 -43.05 20.76
N LYS A 252 -16.16 -43.08 19.56
CA LYS A 252 -15.76 -44.01 18.48
C LYS A 252 -14.61 -43.47 17.63
N TYR A 253 -14.60 -42.17 17.37
CA TYR A 253 -13.72 -41.55 16.37
C TYR A 253 -12.82 -40.46 16.95
N GLY A 254 -12.98 -40.05 18.20
CA GLY A 254 -12.23 -38.97 18.83
C GLY A 254 -10.71 -39.13 18.70
N ASP A 255 -10.17 -40.28 19.08
CA ASP A 255 -8.71 -40.54 19.03
C ASP A 255 -8.19 -40.55 17.59
N ARG A 256 -8.93 -41.15 16.65
CA ARG A 256 -8.58 -41.18 15.22
C ARG A 256 -8.61 -39.76 14.61
N LEU A 257 -9.59 -38.95 15.01
CA LEU A 257 -9.69 -37.57 14.57
C LEU A 257 -8.57 -36.72 15.18
N HIS A 258 -8.23 -36.91 16.46
CA HIS A 258 -7.10 -36.23 17.10
C HIS A 258 -5.77 -36.55 16.43
N ASP A 259 -5.52 -37.81 16.08
CA ASP A 259 -4.35 -38.22 15.30
C ASP A 259 -4.36 -37.60 13.90
N ALA A 260 -5.49 -37.60 13.20
CA ALA A 260 -5.63 -36.98 11.88
C ALA A 260 -5.40 -35.46 11.90
N LEU A 261 -5.72 -34.77 12.99
CA LEU A 261 -5.48 -33.33 13.19
C LEU A 261 -4.03 -33.01 13.58
N ASN A 262 -3.21 -34.02 13.90
CA ASN A 262 -1.83 -33.83 14.28
C ASN A 262 -0.95 -33.51 13.07
N THR A 263 -0.82 -32.22 12.75
CA THR A 263 -0.03 -31.76 11.62
C THR A 263 1.48 -31.93 11.79
N GLN A 264 1.96 -32.27 12.99
CA GLN A 264 3.35 -32.68 13.21
C GLN A 264 3.63 -34.05 12.57
N LYS A 265 2.64 -34.94 12.62
CA LYS A 265 2.72 -36.30 12.09
C LYS A 265 2.26 -36.37 10.63
N HIS A 266 1.18 -35.66 10.30
CA HIS A 266 0.57 -35.65 8.97
C HIS A 266 0.61 -34.23 8.40
N PRO A 267 1.47 -33.92 7.41
CA PRO A 267 1.52 -32.60 6.78
C PRO A 267 0.13 -32.10 6.36
N LYS A 268 -0.07 -30.78 6.25
CA LYS A 268 -1.39 -30.14 6.10
C LYS A 268 -2.33 -30.86 5.12
N LYS A 269 -1.84 -31.17 3.91
CA LYS A 269 -2.65 -31.81 2.86
C LYS A 269 -3.08 -33.24 3.25
N GLU A 270 -2.18 -34.00 3.86
CA GLU A 270 -2.46 -35.35 4.33
C GLU A 270 -3.43 -35.33 5.50
N SER A 271 -3.23 -34.45 6.49
CA SER A 271 -4.16 -34.23 7.60
C SER A 271 -5.58 -33.93 7.09
N TYR A 272 -5.72 -33.06 6.08
CA TYR A 272 -7.02 -32.74 5.51
C TYR A 272 -7.67 -33.95 4.82
N HIS A 273 -6.90 -34.71 4.04
CA HIS A 273 -7.41 -35.94 3.43
C HIS A 273 -7.86 -36.97 4.47
N LEU A 274 -7.13 -37.14 5.58
CA LEU A 274 -7.49 -38.05 6.66
C LEU A 274 -8.78 -37.61 7.37
N VAL A 275 -8.91 -36.30 7.65
CA VAL A 275 -10.12 -35.73 8.26
C VAL A 275 -11.32 -35.89 7.33
N ASP A 276 -11.17 -35.63 6.04
CA ASP A 276 -12.25 -35.78 5.05
C ASP A 276 -12.64 -37.26 4.87
N ALA A 277 -11.66 -38.16 4.78
CA ALA A 277 -11.93 -39.60 4.70
C ALA A 277 -12.68 -40.10 5.94
N LEU A 278 -12.29 -39.64 7.14
CA LEU A 278 -12.98 -39.98 8.39
C LEU A 278 -14.41 -39.43 8.42
N LYS A 279 -14.61 -38.21 7.90
CA LYS A 279 -15.94 -37.60 7.79
C LYS A 279 -16.84 -38.42 6.85
N GLU A 280 -16.34 -38.83 5.68
CA GLU A 280 -17.09 -39.67 4.74
C GLU A 280 -17.40 -41.05 5.32
N GLU A 281 -16.44 -41.68 6.03
CA GLU A 281 -16.66 -42.94 6.74
C GLU A 281 -17.80 -42.82 7.76
N ILE A 282 -17.79 -41.76 8.57
CA ILE A 282 -18.84 -41.49 9.57
C ILE A 282 -20.19 -41.31 8.88
N LEU A 283 -20.25 -40.52 7.80
CA LEU A 283 -21.51 -40.27 7.07
C LEU A 283 -22.05 -41.53 6.39
N ALA A 284 -21.18 -42.47 6.00
CA ALA A 284 -21.59 -43.76 5.44
C ALA A 284 -22.21 -44.72 6.48
N THR A 285 -22.02 -44.48 7.78
CA THR A 285 -22.65 -45.29 8.83
C THR A 285 -24.13 -44.95 9.09
N ILE A 286 -24.61 -43.84 8.53
CA ILE A 286 -26.00 -43.40 8.69
C ILE A 286 -26.90 -44.36 7.89
N PRO A 287 -27.87 -45.04 8.54
CA PRO A 287 -28.73 -46.02 7.88
C PRO A 287 -29.51 -45.45 6.69
N GLU A 288 -29.86 -46.31 5.74
CA GLU A 288 -30.79 -45.96 4.66
C GLU A 288 -32.20 -45.75 5.24
N GLU A 289 -32.58 -44.48 5.37
CA GLU A 289 -33.87 -43.99 5.87
C GLU A 289 -34.57 -43.16 4.78
N PRO A 290 -35.85 -42.78 4.94
CA PRO A 290 -36.50 -41.83 4.05
C PRO A 290 -35.61 -40.59 3.86
N LYS A 291 -35.44 -40.15 2.61
CA LYS A 291 -34.44 -39.14 2.21
C LYS A 291 -34.37 -37.92 3.14
N LYS A 292 -35.53 -37.41 3.60
CA LYS A 292 -35.62 -36.27 4.50
C LYS A 292 -34.99 -36.52 5.88
N GLU A 293 -35.29 -37.67 6.49
CA GLU A 293 -34.75 -38.05 7.81
C GLU A 293 -33.24 -38.33 7.73
N MET A 294 -32.82 -38.97 6.63
CA MET A 294 -31.41 -39.18 6.33
C MET A 294 -30.64 -37.85 6.17
N ASP A 295 -31.19 -36.89 5.42
CA ASP A 295 -30.57 -35.58 5.21
C ASP A 295 -30.47 -34.78 6.52
N GLU A 296 -31.50 -34.83 7.37
CA GLU A 296 -31.50 -34.22 8.70
C GLU A 296 -30.44 -34.84 9.61
N LYS A 297 -30.37 -36.18 9.69
CA LYS A 297 -29.33 -36.89 10.45
C LYS A 297 -27.93 -36.58 9.93
N ARG A 298 -27.75 -36.53 8.60
CA ARG A 298 -26.46 -36.13 7.99
C ARG A 298 -26.06 -34.72 8.40
N ALA A 299 -26.99 -33.76 8.41
CA ALA A 299 -26.71 -32.39 8.85
C ALA A 299 -26.30 -32.33 10.33
N LEU A 300 -27.02 -33.05 11.22
CA LEU A 300 -26.69 -33.16 12.64
C LEU A 300 -25.31 -33.80 12.87
N THR A 301 -25.02 -34.90 12.17
CA THR A 301 -23.73 -35.59 12.24
C THR A 301 -22.58 -34.72 11.74
N LYS A 302 -22.74 -34.01 10.62
CA LYS A 302 -21.75 -33.04 10.14
C LYS A 302 -21.48 -31.97 11.20
N ARG A 303 -22.53 -31.39 11.79
CA ARG A 303 -22.39 -30.37 12.84
C ARG A 303 -21.70 -30.90 14.09
N ALA A 304 -22.05 -32.11 14.53
CA ALA A 304 -21.41 -32.77 15.66
C ALA A 304 -19.92 -33.08 15.40
N PHE A 305 -19.58 -33.51 14.18
CA PHE A 305 -18.20 -33.73 13.74
C PHE A 305 -17.38 -32.44 13.75
N GLU A 306 -17.91 -31.36 13.17
CA GLU A 306 -17.22 -30.05 13.19
C GLU A 306 -17.02 -29.53 14.61
N ARG A 307 -18.03 -29.68 15.48
CA ARG A 307 -17.90 -29.31 16.91
C ARG A 307 -16.85 -30.15 17.63
N LEU A 308 -16.78 -31.45 17.36
CA LEU A 308 -15.75 -32.32 17.92
C LEU A 308 -14.36 -31.89 17.47
N ARG A 309 -14.20 -31.57 16.18
CA ARG A 309 -12.95 -31.06 15.60
C ARG A 309 -12.50 -29.75 16.27
N GLU A 310 -13.42 -28.80 16.45
CA GLU A 310 -13.18 -27.55 17.17
C GLU A 310 -12.77 -27.82 18.63
N ASN A 311 -13.53 -28.64 19.35
CA ASN A 311 -13.28 -28.92 20.76
C ASN A 311 -11.93 -29.60 20.99
N ILE A 312 -11.56 -30.56 20.13
CA ILE A 312 -10.25 -31.21 20.17
C ILE A 312 -9.14 -30.17 20.03
N PHE A 313 -9.24 -29.28 19.03
CA PHE A 313 -8.25 -28.22 18.84
C PHE A 313 -8.16 -27.29 20.05
N ARG A 314 -9.30 -26.84 20.58
CA ARG A 314 -9.34 -25.91 21.72
C ARG A 314 -8.80 -26.56 22.99
N ASP A 315 -9.11 -27.83 23.24
CA ASP A 315 -8.60 -28.58 24.40
C ASP A 315 -7.08 -28.77 24.32
N ASP A 316 -6.56 -29.12 23.14
CA ASP A 316 -5.12 -29.20 22.90
C ASP A 316 -4.41 -27.87 23.21
N VAL A 317 -4.95 -26.75 22.73
CA VAL A 317 -4.31 -25.43 22.88
C VAL A 317 -4.47 -24.84 24.29
N LEU A 318 -5.63 -25.02 24.92
CA LEU A 318 -5.93 -24.40 26.22
C LEU A 318 -5.50 -25.27 27.41
N ASN A 319 -5.69 -26.59 27.33
CA ASN A 319 -5.47 -27.50 28.45
C ASN A 319 -4.20 -28.33 28.26
N ALA A 320 -4.01 -28.97 27.11
CA ALA A 320 -2.79 -29.74 26.84
C ALA A 320 -1.57 -28.88 26.50
N ARG A 321 -1.78 -27.57 26.26
CA ARG A 321 -0.75 -26.58 25.88
C ARG A 321 0.08 -27.04 24.68
N ARG A 322 -0.59 -27.63 23.69
CA ARG A 322 -0.01 -28.25 22.50
C ARG A 322 -0.61 -27.64 21.23
N ARG A 323 0.24 -27.34 20.24
CA ARG A 323 -0.20 -26.93 18.89
C ARG A 323 -0.35 -28.15 17.98
N PRO A 324 -1.18 -28.10 16.93
CA PRO A 324 -1.33 -29.21 15.98
C PRO A 324 0.00 -29.65 15.34
N ASP A 325 0.91 -28.73 15.07
CA ASP A 325 2.23 -28.99 14.48
C ASP A 325 3.35 -29.21 15.51
N GLY A 326 3.01 -29.26 16.80
CA GLY A 326 3.96 -29.50 17.89
C GLY A 326 4.87 -28.32 18.24
N ARG A 327 4.72 -27.16 17.59
CA ARG A 327 5.51 -25.96 17.92
C ARG A 327 5.20 -25.45 19.32
N ALA A 328 6.17 -24.75 19.91
CA ALA A 328 5.89 -23.89 21.05
C ALA A 328 5.00 -22.69 20.63
N PHE A 329 4.36 -22.07 21.62
CA PHE A 329 3.37 -21.01 21.37
C PHE A 329 4.02 -19.71 20.89
N ASP A 330 5.30 -19.48 21.22
CA ASP A 330 6.07 -18.32 20.75
C ASP A 330 6.97 -18.64 19.55
N GLN A 331 6.92 -19.87 19.01
CA GLN A 331 7.79 -20.34 17.95
C GLN A 331 7.26 -20.02 16.53
N ILE A 332 8.13 -19.45 15.71
CA ILE A 332 7.92 -19.19 14.28
C ILE A 332 8.28 -20.44 13.46
N ARG A 333 7.60 -20.66 12.34
CA ARG A 333 8.00 -21.69 11.36
C ARG A 333 9.34 -21.34 10.71
N GLN A 334 9.99 -22.33 10.12
CA GLN A 334 11.23 -22.13 9.37
C GLN A 334 11.04 -21.09 8.27
N ILE A 335 12.00 -20.16 8.14
CA ILE A 335 12.01 -19.12 7.12
C ILE A 335 13.16 -19.36 6.15
N THR A 336 12.88 -19.18 4.87
CA THR A 336 13.90 -19.04 3.81
C THR A 336 13.60 -17.79 2.99
N CYS A 337 14.66 -17.15 2.53
CA CYS A 337 14.60 -15.91 1.76
C CYS A 337 15.60 -16.00 0.62
N GLU A 338 15.13 -15.76 -0.60
CA GLU A 338 15.96 -15.65 -1.80
C GLU A 338 15.64 -14.31 -2.49
N VAL A 339 16.66 -13.61 -2.98
CA VAL A 339 16.51 -12.34 -3.72
C VAL A 339 17.10 -12.48 -5.13
N GLY A 340 16.63 -11.69 -6.09
CA GLY A 340 17.04 -11.83 -7.49
C GLY A 340 16.59 -13.15 -8.13
N PHE A 341 15.50 -13.74 -7.62
CA PHE A 341 14.95 -15.02 -8.07
C PHE A 341 14.56 -15.02 -9.56
N LEU A 342 14.03 -13.89 -10.06
CA LEU A 342 13.64 -13.72 -11.45
C LEU A 342 14.72 -12.92 -12.22
N PRO A 343 15.22 -13.42 -13.36
CA PRO A 343 16.40 -12.85 -14.02
C PRO A 343 16.16 -11.53 -14.76
N ARG A 344 14.91 -11.20 -15.12
CA ARG A 344 14.57 -10.07 -16.00
C ARG A 344 13.83 -8.92 -15.32
N VAL A 345 13.39 -9.12 -14.08
CA VAL A 345 12.60 -8.11 -13.36
C VAL A 345 13.54 -7.14 -12.66
N HIS A 346 13.02 -6.01 -12.18
CA HIS A 346 13.88 -5.00 -11.58
C HIS A 346 14.32 -5.40 -10.16
N GLY A 347 13.45 -6.05 -9.40
CA GLY A 347 13.81 -6.78 -8.19
C GLY A 347 12.82 -7.89 -7.91
N SER A 348 13.28 -8.94 -7.25
CA SER A 348 12.42 -10.06 -6.85
C SER A 348 12.87 -10.67 -5.55
N ALA A 349 11.91 -11.24 -4.82
CA ALA A 349 12.20 -12.04 -3.64
C ALA A 349 11.23 -13.22 -3.54
N LEU A 350 11.76 -14.41 -3.25
CA LEU A 350 11.00 -15.57 -2.83
C LEU A 350 11.11 -15.67 -1.31
N PHE A 351 10.02 -15.36 -0.61
CA PHE A 351 9.93 -15.47 0.84
C PHE A 351 9.08 -16.68 1.19
N THR A 352 9.63 -17.60 1.99
CA THR A 352 8.90 -18.79 2.46
C THR A 352 8.96 -18.84 3.98
N ARG A 353 7.81 -19.05 4.62
CA ARG A 353 7.67 -19.29 6.07
C ARG A 353 6.78 -20.50 6.30
N GLY A 354 7.39 -21.64 6.63
CA GLY A 354 6.71 -22.94 6.61
C GLY A 354 6.03 -23.18 5.25
N GLU A 355 4.76 -23.57 5.27
CA GLU A 355 3.95 -23.80 4.05
C GLU A 355 3.24 -22.51 3.56
N THR A 356 3.90 -21.35 3.70
CA THR A 356 3.41 -20.06 3.19
C THR A 356 4.51 -19.39 2.39
N GLN A 357 4.29 -19.25 1.08
CA GLN A 357 5.29 -18.77 0.14
C GLN A 357 4.74 -17.63 -0.71
N ALA A 358 5.49 -16.54 -0.77
CA ALA A 358 5.19 -15.37 -1.58
C ALA A 358 6.36 -15.08 -2.53
N LEU A 359 6.06 -15.02 -3.83
CA LEU A 359 6.96 -14.48 -4.83
C LEU A 359 6.62 -13.00 -5.03
N ALA A 360 7.46 -12.12 -4.50
CA ALA A 360 7.35 -10.69 -4.65
C ALA A 360 8.19 -10.22 -5.84
N THR A 361 7.61 -9.42 -6.73
CA THR A 361 8.26 -8.87 -7.92
C THR A 361 8.05 -7.36 -7.98
N LEU A 362 9.14 -6.59 -8.05
CA LEU A 362 9.10 -5.15 -8.23
C LEU A 362 9.37 -4.76 -9.68
N THR A 363 8.56 -3.83 -10.19
CA THR A 363 8.80 -3.12 -11.44
C THR A 363 8.85 -1.62 -11.16
N LEU A 364 9.89 -0.97 -11.69
CA LEU A 364 10.09 0.48 -11.66
C LEU A 364 9.61 1.07 -12.97
N GLY A 365 8.86 2.16 -12.89
CA GLY A 365 8.31 2.91 -14.01
C GLY A 365 8.53 4.40 -13.86
N THR A 366 8.09 5.13 -14.88
CA THR A 366 8.14 6.60 -14.95
C THR A 366 6.88 7.22 -14.35
N LYS A 367 6.83 8.56 -14.29
CA LYS A 367 5.66 9.29 -13.78
C LYS A 367 4.35 9.00 -14.54
N GLU A 368 4.43 8.69 -15.83
CA GLU A 368 3.27 8.29 -16.64
C GLU A 368 2.70 6.92 -16.23
N ASP A 369 3.51 6.07 -15.59
CA ASP A 369 3.11 4.74 -15.13
C ASP A 369 2.46 4.80 -13.72
N MET A 370 2.36 5.99 -13.12
CA MET A 370 1.61 6.18 -11.87
C MET A 370 0.11 5.93 -12.11
N GLN A 371 -0.51 5.20 -11.19
CA GLN A 371 -1.94 4.93 -11.30
C GLN A 371 -2.74 6.19 -10.99
N ARG A 372 -3.55 6.64 -11.95
CA ARG A 372 -4.53 7.69 -11.72
C ARG A 372 -5.76 7.13 -10.99
N LEU A 373 -6.11 7.73 -9.87
CA LEU A 373 -7.28 7.40 -9.07
C LEU A 373 -8.40 8.43 -9.31
N ASP A 374 -9.61 7.94 -9.52
CA ASP A 374 -10.82 8.77 -9.60
C ASP A 374 -11.47 8.80 -8.21
N LEU A 375 -10.96 9.70 -7.34
CA LEU A 375 -11.37 9.85 -5.94
C LEU A 375 -12.31 11.06 -5.76
N LEU A 376 -13.08 11.07 -4.67
CA LEU A 376 -13.91 12.23 -4.29
C LEU A 376 -13.08 13.52 -4.14
N PHE A 377 -11.88 13.43 -3.56
CA PHE A 377 -10.99 14.58 -3.32
C PHE A 377 -9.74 14.51 -4.18
N GLU A 378 -9.28 15.67 -4.66
CA GLU A 378 -8.23 15.75 -5.71
C GLU A 378 -6.81 15.60 -5.19
N GLN A 379 -6.59 15.68 -3.89
CA GLN A 379 -5.26 15.78 -3.31
C GLN A 379 -4.41 14.51 -3.46
N ASP A 380 -5.01 13.38 -3.88
CA ASP A 380 -4.37 12.07 -3.99
C ASP A 380 -4.71 11.38 -5.34
N GLN A 381 -4.81 12.15 -6.43
CA GLN A 381 -5.16 11.65 -7.77
C GLN A 381 -4.16 10.65 -8.36
N PHE A 382 -2.92 10.60 -7.89
CA PHE A 382 -1.89 9.73 -8.44
C PHE A 382 -1.25 8.87 -7.36
N LYS A 383 -1.20 7.57 -7.63
CA LYS A 383 -0.61 6.56 -6.76
C LYS A 383 0.72 6.10 -7.36
N ARG A 384 1.81 6.56 -6.73
CA ARG A 384 3.20 6.24 -7.13
C ARG A 384 3.61 4.81 -6.76
N PHE A 385 3.14 4.30 -5.63
CA PHE A 385 3.39 2.94 -5.18
C PHE A 385 2.11 2.10 -5.27
N MET A 386 2.17 1.00 -6.01
CA MET A 386 1.05 0.11 -6.25
C MET A 386 1.42 -1.29 -5.77
N LEU A 387 0.68 -1.85 -4.82
CA LEU A 387 0.85 -3.23 -4.41
C LEU A 387 -0.33 -4.08 -4.86
N HIS A 388 -0.06 -5.04 -5.75
CA HIS A 388 -1.04 -6.01 -6.20
C HIS A 388 -0.79 -7.37 -5.56
N TYR A 389 -1.80 -7.91 -4.90
CA TYR A 389 -1.75 -9.20 -4.23
C TYR A 389 -2.60 -10.21 -5.00
N ASN A 390 -2.02 -11.35 -5.36
CA ASN A 390 -2.69 -12.42 -6.08
C ASN A 390 -2.72 -13.69 -5.24
N PHE A 391 -3.89 -14.33 -5.18
CA PHE A 391 -4.11 -15.56 -4.43
C PHE A 391 -4.66 -16.67 -5.35
N PRO A 392 -3.79 -17.26 -6.20
CA PRO A 392 -4.23 -18.28 -7.14
C PRO A 392 -4.71 -19.54 -6.40
N PRO A 393 -5.70 -20.27 -6.93
CA PRO A 393 -6.33 -21.39 -6.22
C PRO A 393 -5.38 -22.56 -5.96
N PHE A 394 -4.34 -22.73 -6.77
CA PHE A 394 -3.31 -23.75 -6.53
C PHE A 394 -2.54 -23.52 -5.23
N SER A 395 -2.47 -22.28 -4.71
CA SER A 395 -1.76 -21.96 -3.46
C SER A 395 -2.36 -22.63 -2.23
N VAL A 396 -3.61 -23.07 -2.32
CA VAL A 396 -4.31 -23.86 -1.30
C VAL A 396 -4.70 -25.25 -1.81
N GLY A 397 -4.25 -25.64 -3.01
CA GLY A 397 -4.56 -26.93 -3.63
C GLY A 397 -6.00 -27.08 -4.15
N GLU A 398 -6.70 -25.97 -4.42
CA GLU A 398 -8.08 -25.96 -4.90
C GLU A 398 -8.18 -25.67 -6.41
N VAL A 399 -9.34 -25.96 -7.00
CA VAL A 399 -9.67 -25.61 -8.39
C VAL A 399 -10.76 -24.54 -8.41
N LYS A 400 -10.46 -23.36 -8.97
CA LYS A 400 -11.42 -22.26 -9.17
C LYS A 400 -11.15 -21.55 -10.49
N PHE A 401 -12.16 -20.89 -11.04
CA PHE A 401 -11.99 -20.01 -12.19
C PHE A 401 -11.10 -18.82 -11.85
N LEU A 402 -10.12 -18.52 -12.71
CA LEU A 402 -9.31 -17.31 -12.60
C LEU A 402 -10.13 -16.12 -13.12
N ARG A 403 -10.61 -15.30 -12.18
CA ARG A 403 -11.26 -14.01 -12.45
C ARG A 403 -10.34 -12.87 -11.98
N GLY A 404 -10.79 -11.63 -12.13
CA GLY A 404 -10.11 -10.49 -11.50
C GLY A 404 -10.02 -10.64 -9.98
N PRO A 405 -9.15 -9.85 -9.32
CA PRO A 405 -8.92 -9.94 -7.88
C PRO A 405 -10.23 -9.71 -7.11
N GLY A 406 -10.49 -10.58 -6.13
CA GLY A 406 -11.64 -10.46 -5.25
C GLY A 406 -11.41 -9.43 -4.14
N ARG A 407 -12.44 -9.26 -3.30
CA ARG A 407 -12.39 -8.33 -2.17
C ARG A 407 -11.26 -8.70 -1.19
N ARG A 408 -11.01 -9.99 -0.96
CA ARG A 408 -10.00 -10.46 -0.01
C ARG A 408 -8.59 -10.13 -0.47
N GLU A 409 -8.30 -10.39 -1.75
CA GLU A 409 -7.01 -10.11 -2.38
C GLU A 409 -6.69 -8.62 -2.32
N ILE A 410 -7.67 -7.77 -2.67
CA ILE A 410 -7.53 -6.30 -2.55
C ILE A 410 -7.27 -5.88 -1.10
N GLY A 411 -8.00 -6.45 -0.13
CA GLY A 411 -7.80 -6.16 1.29
C GLY A 411 -6.43 -6.58 1.83
N HIS A 412 -5.93 -7.75 1.44
CA HIS A 412 -4.58 -8.20 1.81
C HIS A 412 -3.50 -7.33 1.18
N GLY A 413 -3.68 -6.97 -0.09
CA GLY A 413 -2.78 -6.06 -0.80
C GLY A 413 -2.69 -4.69 -0.13
N ALA A 414 -3.83 -4.09 0.21
CA ALA A 414 -3.88 -2.80 0.89
C ALA A 414 -3.23 -2.83 2.28
N LEU A 415 -3.37 -3.93 3.04
CA LEU A 415 -2.67 -4.09 4.32
C LEU A 415 -1.15 -4.11 4.13
N ALA A 416 -0.67 -4.91 3.18
CA ALA A 416 0.77 -4.98 2.90
C ALA A 416 1.31 -3.66 2.33
N GLU A 417 0.51 -2.97 1.51
CA GLU A 417 0.87 -1.67 0.94
C GLU A 417 1.05 -0.65 2.06
N ARG A 418 0.09 -0.58 2.98
CA ARG A 418 0.13 0.31 4.15
C ARG A 418 1.36 0.07 5.02
N ALA A 419 1.80 -1.18 5.15
CA ALA A 419 2.99 -1.53 5.93
C ALA A 419 4.30 -1.03 5.29
N LEU A 420 4.36 -0.93 3.95
CA LEU A 420 5.58 -0.60 3.21
C LEU A 420 5.62 0.86 2.73
N LEU A 421 4.47 1.46 2.43
CA LEU A 421 4.34 2.80 1.81
C LEU A 421 5.13 3.87 2.56
N ASN A 422 5.04 3.85 3.89
CA ASN A 422 5.68 4.82 4.79
C ASN A 422 7.20 4.64 4.93
N LEU A 423 7.76 3.57 4.37
CA LEU A 423 9.20 3.29 4.37
C LEU A 423 9.86 3.67 3.04
N LEU A 424 9.06 4.05 2.04
CA LEU A 424 9.57 4.43 0.73
C LEU A 424 10.26 5.79 0.77
N PRO A 425 11.30 6.00 -0.06
CA PRO A 425 11.94 7.29 -0.19
C PRO A 425 11.00 8.34 -0.78
N PRO A 426 11.17 9.63 -0.40
CA PRO A 426 10.49 10.74 -1.04
C PRO A 426 10.64 10.72 -2.57
N GLU A 427 9.66 11.28 -3.29
CA GLU A 427 9.69 11.31 -4.76
C GLU A 427 10.87 12.12 -5.29
N ALA A 428 11.26 13.20 -4.61
CA ALA A 428 12.40 14.02 -4.98
C ALA A 428 13.73 13.24 -5.00
N ASP A 429 13.85 12.22 -4.13
CA ASP A 429 15.07 11.41 -3.97
C ASP A 429 15.05 10.18 -4.87
N PHE A 430 13.86 9.64 -5.17
CA PHE A 430 13.70 8.44 -5.99
C PHE A 430 12.48 8.56 -6.92
N PRO A 431 12.56 9.31 -8.05
CA PRO A 431 11.39 9.71 -8.84
C PRO A 431 10.88 8.60 -9.78
N TYR A 432 10.60 7.43 -9.23
CA TYR A 432 10.07 6.27 -9.93
C TYR A 432 8.66 5.91 -9.44
N ALA A 433 7.79 5.55 -10.38
CA ALA A 433 6.61 4.74 -10.06
C ALA A 433 7.07 3.32 -9.71
N MET A 434 6.40 2.68 -8.76
CA MET A 434 6.78 1.39 -8.21
C MET A 434 5.56 0.48 -8.18
N ARG A 435 5.62 -0.62 -8.94
CA ARG A 435 4.59 -1.66 -8.92
C ARG A 435 5.17 -2.92 -8.30
N LEU A 436 4.68 -3.25 -7.12
CA LEU A 436 4.98 -4.50 -6.44
C LEU A 436 3.85 -5.49 -6.68
N VAL A 437 4.17 -6.69 -7.16
CA VAL A 437 3.23 -7.80 -7.26
C VAL A 437 3.67 -8.90 -6.31
N SER A 438 2.73 -9.43 -5.52
CA SER A 438 2.95 -10.60 -4.70
C SER A 438 2.06 -11.73 -5.17
N ASP A 439 2.66 -12.75 -5.75
CA ASP A 439 1.98 -13.99 -6.11
C ASP A 439 2.18 -15.01 -4.99
N ILE A 440 1.07 -15.42 -4.37
CA ILE A 440 1.12 -16.43 -3.33
C ILE A 440 1.19 -17.81 -3.97
N LEU A 441 2.27 -18.54 -3.69
CA LEU A 441 2.54 -19.85 -4.28
C LEU A 441 2.09 -20.99 -3.37
N GLU A 442 2.17 -20.78 -2.06
CA GLU A 442 1.68 -21.67 -1.02
C GLU A 442 1.04 -20.85 0.11
N SER A 443 -0.02 -21.35 0.73
CA SER A 443 -0.65 -20.65 1.86
C SER A 443 -1.13 -21.61 2.94
N ASN A 444 -0.50 -21.53 4.11
CA ASN A 444 -0.98 -22.10 5.36
C ASN A 444 -0.95 -21.05 6.47
N GLY A 445 -1.59 -19.90 6.21
CA GLY A 445 -1.73 -18.81 7.17
C GLY A 445 -0.82 -17.61 6.88
N SER A 446 -1.36 -16.40 7.05
CA SER A 446 -0.59 -15.14 7.01
C SER A 446 0.17 -14.84 5.71
N SER A 447 -0.38 -15.22 4.56
CA SER A 447 0.20 -14.88 3.25
C SER A 447 0.31 -13.37 3.01
N SER A 448 -0.55 -12.55 3.63
CA SER A 448 -0.41 -11.08 3.64
C SER A 448 0.88 -10.60 4.31
N MET A 449 1.34 -11.26 5.37
CA MET A 449 2.59 -10.90 6.03
C MET A 449 3.81 -11.44 5.28
N ALA A 450 3.68 -12.60 4.62
CA ALA A 450 4.69 -13.07 3.67
C ALA A 450 4.87 -12.05 2.52
N THR A 451 3.80 -11.42 2.04
CA THR A 451 3.87 -10.31 1.09
C THR A 451 4.61 -9.09 1.62
N VAL A 452 4.44 -8.72 2.90
CA VAL A 452 5.22 -7.62 3.50
C VAL A 452 6.71 -7.94 3.49
N CYS A 453 7.08 -9.14 3.97
CA CYS A 453 8.48 -9.56 4.04
C CYS A 453 9.12 -9.66 2.65
N GLY A 454 8.47 -10.39 1.72
CA GLY A 454 8.93 -10.51 0.34
C GLY A 454 8.95 -9.16 -0.39
N GLY A 455 7.96 -8.30 -0.13
CA GLY A 455 7.88 -6.95 -0.68
C GLY A 455 9.03 -6.06 -0.24
N SER A 456 9.38 -6.08 1.06
CA SER A 456 10.55 -5.39 1.59
C SER A 456 11.84 -5.83 0.89
N LEU A 457 12.05 -7.15 0.78
CA LEU A 457 13.22 -7.70 0.09
C LEU A 457 13.25 -7.35 -1.40
N ALA A 458 12.12 -7.43 -2.10
CA ALA A 458 12.05 -7.11 -3.53
C ALA A 458 12.28 -5.61 -3.80
N LEU A 459 11.85 -4.72 -2.90
CA LEU A 459 12.16 -3.29 -2.95
C LEU A 459 13.68 -3.06 -2.82
N MET A 460 14.31 -3.69 -1.84
CA MET A 460 15.75 -3.59 -1.60
C MET A 460 16.56 -4.20 -2.74
N ASP A 461 16.16 -5.36 -3.26
CA ASP A 461 16.78 -6.04 -4.39
C ASP A 461 16.72 -5.21 -5.67
N ALA A 462 15.66 -4.42 -5.86
CA ALA A 462 15.55 -3.49 -6.98
C ALA A 462 16.37 -2.20 -6.84
N GLY A 463 17.06 -2.01 -5.71
CA GLY A 463 17.80 -0.80 -5.42
C GLY A 463 16.93 0.39 -4.97
N VAL A 464 15.70 0.13 -4.49
CA VAL A 464 14.90 1.18 -3.85
C VAL A 464 15.48 1.48 -2.47
N PRO A 465 15.90 2.72 -2.17
CA PRO A 465 16.49 3.08 -0.88
C PRO A 465 15.39 3.24 0.19
N ILE A 466 14.75 2.14 0.57
CA ILE A 466 13.77 2.13 1.65
C ILE A 466 14.45 2.43 3.00
N LYS A 467 13.72 3.09 3.91
CA LYS A 467 14.25 3.53 5.21
C LYS A 467 14.81 2.39 6.07
N SER A 468 14.13 1.23 6.06
CA SER A 468 14.51 0.03 6.82
C SER A 468 13.76 -1.19 6.30
N SER A 469 14.29 -2.38 6.56
CA SER A 469 13.60 -3.65 6.35
C SER A 469 12.30 -3.73 7.17
N CYS A 470 11.25 -4.27 6.57
CA CYS A 470 9.94 -4.43 7.19
C CYS A 470 9.51 -5.88 7.17
N ALA A 471 9.16 -6.41 8.34
CA ALA A 471 8.65 -7.76 8.49
C ALA A 471 7.23 -7.75 9.07
N GLY A 472 6.46 -8.77 8.71
CA GLY A 472 5.12 -9.01 9.21
C GLY A 472 4.97 -10.37 9.90
N ILE A 473 4.12 -10.43 10.91
CA ILE A 473 3.76 -11.67 11.61
C ILE A 473 2.25 -11.70 11.88
N ALA A 474 1.65 -12.88 11.74
CA ALA A 474 0.30 -13.13 12.24
C ALA A 474 0.36 -13.88 13.56
N MET A 475 -0.58 -13.52 14.41
CA MET A 475 -0.70 -13.93 15.78
C MET A 475 -2.14 -14.36 16.01
N GLY A 476 -2.33 -15.37 16.85
CA GLY A 476 -3.62 -15.88 17.25
C GLY A 476 -3.84 -15.76 18.74
N LEU A 477 -5.10 -15.76 19.13
CA LEU A 477 -5.51 -15.94 20.52
C LEU A 477 -6.62 -16.97 20.58
N VAL A 478 -6.49 -17.91 21.52
CA VAL A 478 -7.57 -18.81 21.91
C VAL A 478 -7.93 -18.49 23.36
N VAL A 479 -9.20 -18.21 23.60
CA VAL A 479 -9.78 -17.89 24.90
C VAL A 479 -10.64 -19.07 25.34
N GLY A 480 -10.50 -19.44 26.59
CA GLY A 480 -11.29 -20.47 27.25
C GLY A 480 -12.04 -19.91 28.46
N ASP A 481 -12.67 -20.82 29.21
CA ASP A 481 -13.43 -20.44 30.40
C ASP A 481 -12.54 -19.87 31.51
N LYS A 482 -13.16 -19.05 32.37
CA LYS A 482 -12.56 -18.52 33.61
C LYS A 482 -11.26 -17.73 33.37
N GLY A 483 -11.15 -17.06 32.22
CA GLY A 483 -10.00 -16.20 31.89
C GLY A 483 -8.75 -16.96 31.43
N LYS A 484 -8.84 -18.26 31.13
CA LYS A 484 -7.75 -18.99 30.47
C LYS A 484 -7.59 -18.50 29.03
N TYR A 485 -6.36 -18.30 28.58
CA TYR A 485 -6.08 -18.00 27.17
C TYR A 485 -4.68 -18.47 26.75
N SER A 486 -4.50 -18.55 25.44
CA SER A 486 -3.25 -18.94 24.79
C SER A 486 -2.97 -18.01 23.60
N ILE A 487 -1.81 -17.34 23.60
CA ILE A 487 -1.33 -16.51 22.49
C ILE A 487 -0.44 -17.37 21.59
N LEU A 488 -0.73 -17.39 20.29
CA LEU A 488 -0.03 -18.20 19.29
C LEU A 488 0.75 -17.30 18.32
N THR A 489 2.05 -17.53 18.19
CA THR A 489 2.90 -16.89 17.19
C THR A 489 2.89 -17.66 15.88
N ASP A 490 2.84 -16.93 14.76
CA ASP A 490 2.90 -17.47 13.40
C ASP A 490 1.82 -18.53 13.16
N ILE A 491 0.55 -18.10 13.23
CA ILE A 491 -0.60 -18.98 13.12
C ILE A 491 -0.71 -19.65 11.75
N ALA A 492 -1.02 -20.95 11.79
CA ALA A 492 -1.40 -21.75 10.64
C ALA A 492 -2.89 -21.58 10.30
N GLY A 493 -3.32 -22.08 9.14
CA GLY A 493 -4.71 -21.92 8.69
C GLY A 493 -5.76 -22.51 9.65
N ALA A 494 -5.47 -23.64 10.29
CA ALA A 494 -6.36 -24.23 11.29
C ALA A 494 -6.46 -23.39 12.57
N GLU A 495 -5.32 -22.82 13.00
CA GLU A 495 -5.24 -21.95 14.18
C GLU A 495 -5.95 -20.61 13.95
N ASP A 496 -5.88 -20.09 12.72
CA ASP A 496 -6.69 -18.95 12.29
C ASP A 496 -8.17 -19.29 12.30
N HIS A 497 -8.58 -20.47 11.80
CA HIS A 497 -9.99 -20.86 11.71
C HIS A 497 -10.65 -20.99 13.09
N TYR A 498 -10.04 -21.74 14.01
CA TYR A 498 -10.57 -22.00 15.36
C TYR A 498 -10.13 -20.99 16.42
N GLY A 499 -9.20 -20.10 16.10
CA GLY A 499 -8.79 -19.01 16.97
C GLY A 499 -9.90 -17.97 17.13
N ASP A 500 -9.95 -17.37 18.32
CA ASP A 500 -10.93 -16.37 18.70
C ASP A 500 -10.53 -14.95 18.28
N MET A 501 -9.24 -14.74 18.02
CA MET A 501 -8.73 -13.52 17.40
C MET A 501 -7.54 -13.85 16.51
N ASP A 502 -7.51 -13.20 15.35
CA ASP A 502 -6.40 -13.21 14.42
C ASP A 502 -5.94 -11.77 14.17
N PHE A 503 -4.72 -11.46 14.59
CA PHE A 503 -4.12 -10.15 14.35
C PHE A 503 -2.77 -10.25 13.65
N LYS A 504 -2.52 -9.27 12.81
CA LYS A 504 -1.37 -9.16 11.94
C LYS A 504 -0.67 -7.86 12.29
N VAL A 505 0.62 -7.95 12.56
CA VAL A 505 1.45 -6.77 12.84
C VAL A 505 2.64 -6.77 11.90
N ALA A 506 2.88 -5.61 11.29
CA ALA A 506 4.02 -5.36 10.44
C ALA A 506 4.79 -4.14 10.96
N GLY A 507 6.09 -4.13 10.74
CA GLY A 507 6.94 -3.05 11.19
C GLY A 507 8.42 -3.32 11.01
N THR A 508 9.19 -2.34 11.43
CA THR A 508 10.65 -2.36 11.46
C THR A 508 11.15 -2.71 12.87
N ARG A 509 12.45 -2.57 13.09
CA ARG A 509 13.04 -2.61 14.43
C ARG A 509 12.59 -1.44 15.31
N ASN A 510 12.27 -0.29 14.71
CA ASN A 510 11.94 0.93 15.44
C ASN A 510 10.47 0.99 15.89
N GLY A 511 9.57 0.30 15.18
CA GLY A 511 8.16 0.28 15.55
C GLY A 511 7.26 -0.36 14.51
N ILE A 512 5.96 -0.28 14.78
CA ILE A 512 4.87 -0.78 13.94
C ILE A 512 4.65 0.18 12.77
N THR A 513 4.48 -0.38 11.57
CA THR A 513 4.06 0.34 10.36
C THR A 513 2.62 0.03 9.96
N ALA A 514 2.12 -1.17 10.29
CA ALA A 514 0.72 -1.51 10.12
C ALA A 514 0.26 -2.56 11.15
N LEU A 515 -1.01 -2.47 11.54
CA LEU A 515 -1.70 -3.44 12.39
C LEU A 515 -3.05 -3.75 11.77
N GLN A 516 -3.47 -5.01 11.81
CA GLN A 516 -4.84 -5.41 11.52
C GLN A 516 -5.28 -6.45 12.54
N MET A 517 -6.47 -6.31 13.09
CA MET A 517 -7.01 -7.23 14.08
C MET A 517 -8.46 -7.54 13.74
N ASP A 518 -8.80 -8.83 13.79
CA ASP A 518 -10.15 -9.36 13.69
C ASP A 518 -10.43 -10.17 14.96
N ILE A 519 -11.45 -9.74 15.72
CA ILE A 519 -11.85 -10.41 16.96
C ILE A 519 -13.20 -11.08 16.70
N LYS A 520 -13.25 -12.40 16.88
CA LYS A 520 -14.45 -13.21 16.63
C LYS A 520 -15.30 -13.40 17.87
N VAL A 521 -14.73 -13.25 19.06
CA VAL A 521 -15.44 -13.38 20.34
C VAL A 521 -15.30 -12.12 21.19
N LEU A 522 -16.33 -11.83 21.98
CA LEU A 522 -16.27 -10.76 22.96
C LEU A 522 -15.47 -11.25 24.18
N GLY A 523 -14.70 -10.37 24.82
CA GLY A 523 -13.97 -10.68 26.06
C GLY A 523 -12.44 -10.60 25.99
N ILE A 524 -11.88 -10.12 24.88
CA ILE A 524 -10.43 -9.87 24.77
C ILE A 524 -10.11 -8.53 25.43
N SER A 525 -9.33 -8.56 26.51
CA SER A 525 -8.95 -7.37 27.26
C SER A 525 -7.77 -6.63 26.63
N ILE A 526 -7.63 -5.35 26.95
CA ILE A 526 -6.48 -4.53 26.55
C ILE A 526 -5.16 -5.10 27.08
N ALA A 527 -5.17 -5.70 28.28
CA ALA A 527 -4.00 -6.37 28.85
C ALA A 527 -3.53 -7.56 27.99
N MET A 528 -4.47 -8.38 27.52
CA MET A 528 -4.16 -9.51 26.63
C MET A 528 -3.59 -9.01 25.30
N MET A 529 -4.13 -7.92 24.75
CA MET A 529 -3.59 -7.31 23.52
C MET A 529 -2.16 -6.79 23.71
N ARG A 530 -1.85 -6.18 24.87
CA ARG A 530 -0.49 -5.71 25.18
C ARG A 530 0.52 -6.86 25.22
N GLU A 531 0.16 -7.97 25.88
CA GLU A 531 1.00 -9.18 25.91
C GLU A 531 1.19 -9.75 24.50
N ALA A 532 0.11 -9.83 23.72
CA ALA A 532 0.18 -10.36 22.37
C ALA A 532 1.05 -9.50 21.44
N LEU A 533 0.98 -8.16 21.54
CA LEU A 533 1.84 -7.25 20.79
C LEU A 533 3.31 -7.38 21.20
N ALA A 534 3.61 -7.59 22.49
CA ALA A 534 4.97 -7.82 22.96
C ALA A 534 5.55 -9.13 22.40
N GLN A 535 4.78 -10.21 22.40
CA GLN A 535 5.17 -11.48 21.77
C GLN A 535 5.36 -11.33 20.26
N ALA A 536 4.48 -10.57 19.60
CA ALA A 536 4.56 -10.29 18.18
C ALA A 536 5.80 -9.46 17.81
N LYS A 537 6.21 -8.51 18.66
CA LYS A 537 7.46 -7.75 18.50
C LYS A 537 8.67 -8.67 18.50
N LYS A 538 8.78 -9.58 19.47
CA LYS A 538 9.87 -10.59 19.53
C LYS A 538 9.93 -11.39 18.23
N ALA A 539 8.77 -11.85 17.76
CA ALA A 539 8.69 -12.63 16.53
C ALA A 539 9.06 -11.80 15.28
N ARG A 540 8.58 -10.56 15.18
CA ARG A 540 8.91 -9.62 14.10
C ARG A 540 10.42 -9.40 13.99
N LEU A 541 11.11 -9.21 15.12
CA LEU A 541 12.56 -9.03 15.15
C LEU A 541 13.31 -10.28 14.67
N GLN A 542 12.88 -11.48 15.06
CA GLN A 542 13.47 -12.74 14.59
C GLN A 542 13.34 -12.92 13.06
N ILE A 543 12.20 -12.50 12.49
CA ILE A 543 11.99 -12.53 11.03
C ILE A 543 12.93 -11.54 10.35
N LEU A 544 13.06 -10.32 10.89
CA LEU A 544 13.99 -9.31 10.39
C LEU A 544 15.43 -9.82 10.42
N ASP A 545 15.87 -10.48 11.50
CA ASP A 545 17.21 -11.07 11.59
C ASP A 545 17.47 -12.05 10.42
N THR A 546 16.47 -12.86 10.06
CA THR A 546 16.59 -13.83 8.95
C THR A 546 16.62 -13.12 7.59
N MET A 547 15.75 -12.12 7.39
CA MET A 547 15.69 -11.34 6.15
C MET A 547 16.98 -10.54 5.91
N GLU A 548 17.49 -9.88 6.94
CA GLU A 548 18.73 -9.10 6.89
C GLU A 548 19.97 -9.99 6.68
N GLY A 549 19.89 -11.26 7.09
CA GLY A 549 20.89 -12.28 6.75
C GLY A 549 20.95 -12.59 5.25
N THR A 550 19.86 -12.40 4.50
CA THR A 550 19.82 -12.56 3.04
C THR A 550 20.17 -11.26 2.32
N LEU A 551 19.56 -10.15 2.70
CA LEU A 551 19.82 -8.82 2.13
C LEU A 551 19.65 -7.75 3.21
N ASN A 552 20.76 -7.28 3.76
CA ASN A 552 20.77 -6.32 4.88
C ASN A 552 20.35 -4.90 4.46
N THR A 553 20.86 -4.42 3.32
CA THR A 553 20.56 -3.08 2.81
C THR A 553 20.11 -3.15 1.35
N ALA A 554 19.38 -2.13 0.89
CA ALA A 554 19.07 -1.98 -0.53
C ALA A 554 20.33 -2.01 -1.39
N ARG A 555 20.23 -2.57 -2.60
CA ARG A 555 21.33 -2.52 -3.57
C ARG A 555 21.66 -1.07 -3.90
N THR A 556 22.94 -0.79 -4.09
CA THR A 556 23.42 0.55 -4.44
C THR A 556 23.05 0.96 -5.87
N GLU A 557 22.88 -0.01 -6.75
CA GLU A 557 22.50 0.19 -8.14
C GLU A 557 21.13 -0.44 -8.42
N ILE A 558 20.33 0.25 -9.23
CA ILE A 558 19.09 -0.30 -9.77
C ILE A 558 19.40 -1.32 -10.88
N SER A 559 18.48 -2.26 -11.12
CA SER A 559 18.62 -3.27 -12.18
C SER A 559 18.96 -2.65 -13.54
N THR A 560 19.79 -3.35 -14.33
CA THR A 560 20.13 -2.93 -15.71
C THR A 560 18.93 -2.91 -16.65
N TYR A 561 17.86 -3.63 -16.32
CA TYR A 561 16.59 -3.63 -17.04
C TYR A 561 15.66 -2.50 -16.60
N ALA A 562 15.93 -1.88 -15.44
CA ALA A 562 15.16 -0.74 -14.98
C ALA A 562 15.47 0.52 -15.81
N PRO A 563 14.48 1.40 -16.02
CA PRO A 563 14.73 2.68 -16.67
C PRO A 563 15.74 3.49 -15.86
N ARG A 564 16.92 3.74 -16.43
CA ARG A 564 17.93 4.61 -15.84
C ARG A 564 17.46 6.05 -15.87
N LEU A 565 17.62 6.74 -14.76
CA LEU A 565 17.35 8.16 -14.62
C LEU A 565 18.65 8.95 -14.83
N TYR A 566 18.66 9.82 -15.83
CA TYR A 566 19.66 10.86 -15.98
C TYR A 566 19.05 12.18 -15.50
N LYS A 567 19.71 12.80 -14.52
CA LYS A 567 19.31 14.10 -13.98
C LYS A 567 20.21 15.19 -14.54
N LEU A 568 19.60 16.23 -15.10
CA LEU A 568 20.27 17.44 -15.57
C LEU A 568 19.55 18.64 -14.96
N ASN A 569 20.29 19.65 -14.50
CA ASN A 569 19.70 20.92 -14.12
C ASN A 569 19.93 21.94 -15.24
N ILE A 570 18.88 22.63 -15.67
CA ILE A 570 18.94 23.67 -16.70
C ILE A 570 18.47 25.01 -16.12
N PRO A 571 18.93 26.14 -16.65
CA PRO A 571 18.38 27.44 -16.27
C PRO A 571 16.87 27.50 -16.49
N THR A 572 16.11 28.10 -15.57
CA THR A 572 14.64 28.12 -15.63
C THR A 572 14.10 28.85 -16.87
N ASP A 573 14.84 29.82 -17.40
CA ASP A 573 14.52 30.51 -18.65
C ASP A 573 14.62 29.60 -19.89
N LYS A 574 15.41 28.51 -19.81
CA LYS A 574 15.62 27.52 -20.88
C LYS A 574 14.60 26.39 -20.91
N ILE A 575 13.71 26.30 -19.92
CA ILE A 575 12.60 25.33 -19.92
C ILE A 575 11.73 25.49 -21.17
N ARG A 576 11.43 26.74 -21.54
CA ARG A 576 10.62 27.05 -22.73
C ARG A 576 11.31 26.62 -24.03
N ASP A 577 12.63 26.77 -24.11
CA ASP A 577 13.42 26.39 -25.28
C ASP A 577 13.46 24.86 -25.45
N LEU A 578 13.56 24.12 -24.34
CA LEU A 578 13.54 22.66 -24.33
C LEU A 578 12.17 22.07 -24.73
N ILE A 579 11.09 22.61 -24.17
CA ILE A 579 9.72 22.16 -24.51
C ILE A 579 9.40 22.53 -25.96
N GLY A 580 9.74 23.77 -26.36
CA GLY A 580 9.42 24.33 -27.65
C GLY A 580 7.91 24.65 -27.83
N PRO A 581 7.53 25.32 -28.92
CA PRO A 581 6.13 25.68 -29.16
C PRO A 581 5.23 24.44 -29.27
N GLY A 582 4.25 24.34 -28.37
CA GLY A 582 3.32 23.19 -28.29
C GLY A 582 3.97 21.86 -27.90
N GLY A 583 5.15 21.88 -27.28
CA GLY A 583 5.88 20.67 -26.90
C GLY A 583 6.55 19.94 -28.07
N LYS A 584 6.68 20.58 -29.25
CA LYS A 584 7.24 19.92 -30.45
C LYS A 584 8.68 19.46 -30.26
N LYS A 585 9.51 20.24 -29.56
CA LYS A 585 10.95 19.97 -29.46
C LYS A 585 11.23 18.80 -28.52
N ILE A 586 10.62 18.83 -27.33
CA ILE A 586 10.69 17.71 -26.39
C ILE A 586 10.09 16.42 -26.99
N LYS A 587 8.96 16.49 -27.72
CA LYS A 587 8.41 15.34 -28.44
C LYS A 587 9.38 14.79 -29.49
N SER A 588 10.04 15.66 -30.26
CA SER A 588 11.02 15.23 -31.25
C SER A 588 12.22 14.52 -30.62
N ILE A 589 12.73 15.00 -29.48
CA ILE A 589 13.82 14.32 -28.75
C ILE A 589 13.35 12.95 -28.26
N THR A 590 12.17 12.89 -27.64
CA THR A 590 11.54 11.65 -27.18
C THR A 590 11.33 10.64 -28.32
N GLU A 591 10.83 11.08 -29.47
CA GLU A 591 10.61 10.23 -30.65
C GLU A 591 11.92 9.71 -31.26
N GLN A 592 12.97 10.55 -31.33
CA GLN A 592 14.26 10.16 -31.92
C GLN A 592 15.05 9.19 -31.03
N THR A 593 14.97 9.37 -29.71
CA THR A 593 15.81 8.63 -28.76
C THR A 593 15.07 7.50 -28.07
N GLY A 594 13.73 7.51 -28.08
CA GLY A 594 12.88 6.55 -27.38
C GLY A 594 12.88 6.71 -25.85
N VAL A 595 13.43 7.81 -25.32
CA VAL A 595 13.48 8.08 -23.89
C VAL A 595 12.22 8.82 -23.43
N LYS A 596 11.92 8.79 -22.13
CA LYS A 596 10.91 9.68 -21.55
C LYS A 596 11.60 10.87 -20.86
N ILE A 597 11.07 12.07 -21.04
CA ILE A 597 11.63 13.30 -20.45
C ILE A 597 10.55 13.98 -19.61
N ASP A 598 10.83 14.23 -18.34
CA ASP A 598 10.03 15.05 -17.44
C ASP A 598 10.82 16.31 -17.09
N VAL A 599 10.18 17.48 -17.14
CA VAL A 599 10.81 18.79 -16.87
C VAL A 599 10.06 19.44 -15.73
N LEU A 600 10.75 19.66 -14.62
CA LEU A 600 10.22 20.32 -13.43
C LEU A 600 10.33 21.84 -13.56
N GLU A 601 9.48 22.55 -12.81
CA GLU A 601 9.41 24.02 -12.84
C GLU A 601 10.68 24.69 -12.28
N ASP A 602 11.47 23.96 -11.49
CA ASP A 602 12.74 24.44 -10.91
C ASP A 602 13.93 24.33 -11.88
N GLY A 603 13.72 23.80 -13.10
CA GLY A 603 14.78 23.57 -14.09
C GLY A 603 15.38 22.16 -14.04
N THR A 604 14.93 21.28 -13.15
CA THR A 604 15.36 19.89 -13.15
C THR A 604 14.74 19.13 -14.32
N VAL A 605 15.58 18.47 -15.12
CA VAL A 605 15.18 17.58 -16.22
C VAL A 605 15.51 16.13 -15.85
N HIS A 606 14.50 15.27 -15.87
CA HIS A 606 14.61 13.83 -15.68
C HIS A 606 14.49 13.13 -17.03
N ILE A 607 15.52 12.41 -17.44
CA ILE A 607 15.51 11.59 -18.66
C ILE A 607 15.53 10.11 -18.24
N PHE A 608 14.49 9.37 -18.59
CA PHE A 608 14.36 7.95 -18.32
C PHE A 608 14.65 7.13 -19.58
N SER A 609 15.62 6.21 -19.50
CA SER A 609 15.95 5.33 -20.61
C SER A 609 16.27 3.91 -20.16
N THR A 610 15.80 2.92 -20.92
CA THR A 610 16.16 1.51 -20.75
C THR A 610 17.49 1.14 -21.43
N SER A 611 18.13 2.08 -22.14
CA SER A 611 19.40 1.90 -22.84
C SER A 611 20.37 3.03 -22.51
N GLY A 612 21.63 2.70 -22.21
CA GLY A 612 22.69 3.69 -22.00
C GLY A 612 22.83 4.65 -23.17
N ALA A 613 22.94 4.10 -24.39
CA ALA A 613 23.15 4.88 -25.61
C ALA A 613 22.00 5.85 -25.91
N SER A 614 20.75 5.43 -25.70
CA SER A 614 19.58 6.30 -25.89
C SER A 614 19.55 7.43 -24.85
N GLY A 615 19.89 7.12 -23.59
CA GLY A 615 20.01 8.11 -22.52
C GLY A 615 21.08 9.15 -22.81
N ASP A 616 22.27 8.72 -23.23
CA ASP A 616 23.38 9.62 -23.57
C ASP A 616 23.06 10.51 -24.78
N ALA A 617 22.41 9.96 -25.81
CA ALA A 617 21.96 10.71 -26.97
C ALA A 617 20.94 11.79 -26.58
N ALA A 618 19.95 11.45 -25.75
CA ALA A 618 18.98 12.40 -25.25
C ALA A 618 19.62 13.48 -24.37
N LEU A 619 20.54 13.10 -23.49
CA LEU A 619 21.27 14.05 -22.65
C LEU A 619 22.07 15.04 -23.49
N ALA A 620 22.71 14.58 -24.56
CA ALA A 620 23.43 15.44 -25.51
C ALA A 620 22.48 16.42 -26.21
N MET A 621 21.34 15.93 -26.73
CA MET A 621 20.34 16.79 -27.37
C MET A 621 19.76 17.83 -26.41
N VAL A 622 19.43 17.44 -25.18
CA VAL A 622 18.93 18.37 -24.16
C VAL A 622 19.99 19.42 -23.84
N ARG A 623 21.24 19.02 -23.60
CA ARG A 623 22.35 19.95 -23.33
C ARG A 623 22.61 20.92 -24.48
N GLU A 624 22.49 20.47 -25.72
CA GLU A 624 22.64 21.32 -26.90
C GLU A 624 21.54 22.39 -26.96
N VAL A 625 20.29 21.98 -26.71
CA VAL A 625 19.14 22.88 -26.72
C VAL A 625 19.17 23.88 -25.56
N THR A 626 19.67 23.44 -24.40
CA THR A 626 19.71 24.26 -23.18
C THR A 626 21.09 24.86 -22.94
N ALA A 627 21.98 24.80 -23.93
CA ALA A 627 23.31 25.39 -23.85
C ALA A 627 23.17 26.90 -23.63
N SER A 628 23.88 27.40 -22.62
CA SER A 628 24.04 28.83 -22.39
C SER A 628 25.48 29.23 -22.68
N ALA A 629 25.66 30.44 -23.18
CA ALA A 629 26.98 31.01 -23.34
C ALA A 629 27.58 31.24 -21.94
N GLU A 630 28.82 30.81 -21.71
CA GLU A 630 29.56 31.05 -20.48
C GLU A 630 30.58 32.18 -20.71
N ILE A 631 30.66 33.14 -19.79
CA ILE A 631 31.67 34.21 -19.85
C ILE A 631 33.07 33.60 -19.83
N GLY A 632 33.91 34.02 -20.79
CA GLY A 632 35.29 33.55 -20.93
C GLY A 632 35.44 32.25 -21.72
N LYS A 633 34.37 31.58 -22.12
CA LYS A 633 34.44 30.36 -22.95
C LYS A 633 34.51 30.71 -24.43
N THR A 634 35.20 29.84 -25.18
CA THR A 634 35.40 29.98 -26.63
C THR A 634 34.45 29.05 -27.37
N TYR A 635 33.77 29.59 -28.38
CA TYR A 635 32.83 28.87 -29.22
C TYR A 635 33.17 29.04 -30.69
N LEU A 636 32.93 28.00 -31.48
CA LEU A 636 32.96 28.09 -32.94
C LEU A 636 31.55 28.46 -33.41
N GLY A 637 31.34 29.72 -33.76
CA GLY A 637 30.03 30.23 -34.15
C GLY A 637 29.95 30.57 -35.63
N LYS A 638 28.74 30.60 -36.18
CA LYS A 638 28.49 30.93 -37.59
C LYS A 638 27.99 32.36 -37.74
N VAL A 639 28.56 33.14 -38.66
CA VAL A 639 28.09 34.50 -38.94
C VAL A 639 26.72 34.42 -39.62
N VAL A 640 25.66 34.83 -38.91
CA VAL A 640 24.28 34.79 -39.41
C VAL A 640 23.82 36.14 -39.97
N ARG A 641 24.38 37.25 -39.48
CA ARG A 641 24.05 38.59 -39.97
C ARG A 641 25.21 39.56 -39.80
N LEU A 642 25.48 40.35 -40.83
CA LEU A 642 26.47 41.43 -40.80
C LEU A 642 25.75 42.78 -40.64
N ALA A 643 26.28 43.65 -39.79
CA ALA A 643 25.82 45.03 -39.59
C ALA A 643 27.03 45.98 -39.64
N GLU A 644 26.80 47.28 -39.83
CA GLU A 644 27.88 48.27 -39.95
C GLU A 644 28.78 48.35 -38.70
N PHE A 645 28.22 48.05 -37.52
CA PHE A 645 28.92 48.10 -36.23
C PHE A 645 29.44 46.73 -35.73
N GLY A 646 29.20 45.64 -36.46
CA GLY A 646 29.66 44.31 -36.05
C GLY A 646 28.98 43.15 -36.77
N ALA A 647 29.25 41.93 -36.32
CA ALA A 647 28.66 40.69 -36.83
C ALA A 647 27.84 39.99 -35.74
N PHE A 648 26.67 39.48 -36.08
CA PHE A 648 25.93 38.55 -35.25
C PHE A 648 26.40 37.14 -35.58
N VAL A 649 26.90 36.46 -34.56
CA VAL A 649 27.46 35.12 -34.65
C VAL A 649 26.57 34.19 -33.82
N GLU A 650 25.96 33.20 -34.47
CA GLU A 650 25.19 32.16 -33.81
C GLU A 650 26.15 31.16 -33.16
N LEU A 651 26.07 31.01 -31.83
CA LEU A 651 26.93 30.12 -31.06
C LEU A 651 26.34 28.71 -30.99
N PHE A 652 25.02 28.64 -30.78
CA PHE A 652 24.19 27.43 -30.78
C PHE A 652 22.80 27.82 -31.31
N PRO A 653 21.97 26.85 -31.73
CA PRO A 653 20.67 27.12 -32.35
C PRO A 653 19.81 28.11 -31.55
N GLY A 654 19.58 29.30 -32.11
CA GLY A 654 18.76 30.36 -31.51
C GLY A 654 19.46 31.24 -30.46
N THR A 655 20.78 31.14 -30.30
CA THR A 655 21.59 32.00 -29.42
C THR A 655 22.63 32.79 -30.21
N ASP A 656 22.36 34.08 -30.43
CA ASP A 656 23.23 34.99 -31.16
C ASP A 656 24.05 35.87 -30.21
N GLY A 657 25.34 35.99 -30.48
CA GLY A 657 26.21 36.98 -29.84
C GLY A 657 26.63 38.08 -30.83
N LEU A 658 26.81 39.29 -30.32
CA LEU A 658 27.32 40.42 -31.08
C LEU A 658 28.85 40.47 -30.98
N LEU A 659 29.52 40.25 -32.11
CA LEU A 659 30.94 40.52 -32.30
C LEU A 659 31.09 41.95 -32.83
N HIS A 660 31.37 42.90 -31.93
CA HIS A 660 31.52 44.31 -32.29
C HIS A 660 32.76 44.53 -33.18
N ILE A 661 32.72 45.51 -34.08
CA ILE A 661 33.80 45.78 -35.04
C ILE A 661 35.19 45.96 -34.39
N SER A 662 35.24 46.50 -33.16
CA SER A 662 36.48 46.68 -32.39
C SER A 662 37.08 45.39 -31.84
N GLU A 663 36.30 44.31 -31.81
CA GLU A 663 36.65 43.02 -31.21
C GLU A 663 36.90 41.92 -32.26
N ILE A 664 36.86 42.27 -33.56
CA ILE A 664 37.09 41.33 -34.67
C ILE A 664 38.58 41.04 -34.88
N SER A 665 39.45 42.05 -34.79
CA SER A 665 40.88 41.93 -35.07
C SER A 665 41.76 42.86 -34.21
N GLU A 666 43.08 42.63 -34.18
CA GLU A 666 44.05 43.48 -33.48
C GLU A 666 44.27 44.83 -34.19
N HIS A 667 44.20 44.86 -35.52
CA HIS A 667 44.28 46.09 -36.33
C HIS A 667 42.93 46.79 -36.51
N ARG A 668 42.96 48.08 -36.81
CA ARG A 668 41.73 48.88 -37.00
C ARG A 668 41.09 48.56 -38.36
N ILE A 669 39.90 47.98 -38.31
CA ILE A 669 39.08 47.65 -39.48
C ILE A 669 38.10 48.79 -39.77
N ARG A 670 37.86 49.10 -41.05
CA ARG A 670 36.88 50.12 -41.48
C ARG A 670 35.51 49.52 -41.78
N ASP A 671 35.46 48.31 -42.36
CA ASP A 671 34.22 47.59 -42.65
C ASP A 671 34.30 46.13 -42.16
N VAL A 672 33.26 45.65 -41.48
CA VAL A 672 33.15 44.26 -41.00
C VAL A 672 33.29 43.24 -42.14
N ARG A 673 32.87 43.61 -43.36
CA ARG A 673 32.93 42.77 -44.56
C ARG A 673 34.34 42.44 -45.05
N ASP A 674 35.34 43.21 -44.60
CA ASP A 674 36.74 42.98 -44.96
C ASP A 674 37.29 41.69 -44.31
N GLU A 675 36.71 41.29 -43.17
CA GLU A 675 37.24 40.22 -42.31
C GLU A 675 36.25 39.06 -42.08
N LEU A 676 34.96 39.28 -42.33
CA LEU A 676 33.89 38.30 -42.08
C LEU A 676 32.88 38.29 -43.24
N LYS A 677 32.57 37.10 -43.74
CA LYS A 677 31.49 36.87 -44.70
C LYS A 677 30.29 36.22 -44.02
N LEU A 678 29.12 36.45 -44.60
CA LEU A 678 27.90 35.80 -44.13
C LEU A 678 28.02 34.29 -44.33
N GLY A 679 27.82 33.53 -43.26
CA GLY A 679 28.01 32.07 -43.23
C GLY A 679 29.38 31.59 -42.76
N ASP A 680 30.36 32.47 -42.52
CA ASP A 680 31.69 32.07 -42.04
C ASP A 680 31.62 31.45 -40.64
N GLN A 681 32.46 30.43 -40.39
CA GLN A 681 32.68 29.87 -39.06
C GLN A 681 33.86 30.54 -38.39
N VAL A 682 33.63 31.16 -37.23
CA VAL A 682 34.64 31.93 -36.49
C VAL A 682 34.69 31.53 -35.02
N LEU A 683 35.92 31.37 -34.52
CA LEU A 683 36.18 31.18 -33.10
C LEU A 683 36.03 32.52 -32.37
N VAL A 684 35.16 32.55 -31.36
CA VAL A 684 34.80 33.76 -30.61
C VAL A 684 34.74 33.44 -29.12
N LYS A 685 35.25 34.37 -28.30
CA LYS A 685 35.22 34.28 -26.83
C LYS A 685 34.11 35.16 -26.28
N VAL A 686 33.34 34.66 -25.32
CA VAL A 686 32.31 35.47 -24.65
C VAL A 686 32.98 36.41 -23.66
N LEU A 687 32.75 37.72 -23.80
CA LEU A 687 33.31 38.73 -22.90
C LEU A 687 32.37 39.07 -21.75
N SER A 688 31.08 39.24 -22.05
CA SER A 688 30.06 39.56 -21.05
C SER A 688 28.68 39.12 -21.52
N ILE A 689 27.79 38.91 -20.55
CA ILE A 689 26.38 38.54 -20.77
C ILE A 689 25.53 39.50 -19.94
N GLU A 690 24.68 40.28 -20.61
CA GLU A 690 23.77 41.25 -20.01
C GLU A 690 22.33 40.95 -20.49
N GLY A 691 21.57 40.19 -19.68
CA GLY A 691 20.26 39.68 -20.09
C GLY A 691 20.39 38.77 -21.32
N ASN A 692 19.66 39.08 -22.41
CA ASN A 692 19.74 38.36 -23.68
C ASN A 692 20.87 38.85 -24.61
N LYS A 693 21.72 39.80 -24.19
CA LYS A 693 22.80 40.35 -25.03
C LYS A 693 24.14 39.70 -24.66
N ILE A 694 24.70 38.95 -25.60
CA ILE A 694 26.01 38.29 -25.46
C ILE A 694 27.04 39.09 -26.26
N ARG A 695 28.11 39.56 -25.62
CA ARG A 695 29.23 40.23 -26.28
C ARG A 695 30.35 39.24 -26.58
N LEU A 696 30.82 39.25 -27.83
CA LEU A 696 31.83 38.33 -28.33
C LEU A 696 33.12 39.07 -28.70
N SER A 697 34.26 38.38 -28.59
CA SER A 697 35.56 38.85 -29.07
C SER A 697 36.38 37.76 -29.72
N ARG A 698 36.85 38.06 -30.93
CA ARG A 698 37.85 37.26 -31.66
C ARG A 698 39.26 37.77 -31.32
N LYS A 699 39.40 39.07 -31.08
CA LYS A 699 40.65 39.73 -30.68
C LYS A 699 41.24 39.17 -29.38
N ALA A 700 40.42 38.88 -28.38
CA ALA A 700 40.87 38.28 -27.12
C ALA A 700 41.58 36.92 -27.33
N LEU A 701 41.13 36.13 -28.30
CA LEU A 701 41.73 34.83 -28.63
C LEU A 701 43.05 34.98 -29.39
N LEU A 702 43.12 35.93 -30.34
CA LEU A 702 44.34 36.23 -31.09
C LEU A 702 45.46 36.69 -30.14
N LYS A 703 45.11 37.50 -29.14
CA LYS A 703 46.06 37.96 -28.11
C LYS A 703 46.54 36.84 -27.19
N GLU A 704 45.63 35.98 -26.70
CA GLU A 704 45.98 34.83 -25.85
C GLU A 704 46.84 33.79 -26.59
N ALA A 705 46.57 33.54 -27.88
CA ALA A 705 47.38 32.64 -28.70
C ALA A 705 48.82 33.16 -28.88
N ARG A 706 48.98 34.48 -29.05
CA ARG A 706 50.27 35.16 -29.15
C ARG A 706 51.04 35.14 -27.83
N GLU A 707 50.38 35.35 -26.70
CA GLU A 707 50.98 35.28 -25.37
C GLU A 707 51.41 33.84 -24.99
N LYS A 708 50.65 32.82 -25.40
CA LYS A 708 51.04 31.40 -25.23
C LYS A 708 52.24 31.02 -26.10
N GLN A 709 52.31 31.50 -27.35
CA GLN A 709 53.50 31.29 -28.21
C GLN A 709 54.75 31.99 -27.65
N GLN A 710 54.61 33.17 -27.04
CA GLN A 710 55.72 33.87 -26.38
C GLN A 710 56.19 33.17 -25.09
N LYS A 711 55.28 32.58 -24.31
CA LYS A 711 55.64 31.78 -23.11
C LYS A 711 56.28 30.43 -23.47
N ALA A 712 55.83 29.76 -24.52
CA ALA A 712 56.46 28.53 -25.03
C ALA A 712 57.89 28.79 -25.58
N ALA A 713 58.12 29.98 -26.14
CA ALA A 713 59.45 30.42 -26.58
C ALA A 713 60.37 30.85 -25.42
N ALA A 714 59.84 31.11 -24.22
CA ALA A 714 60.60 31.54 -23.04
C ALA A 714 60.93 30.41 -22.04
N GLY A 715 60.36 29.21 -22.20
CA GLY A 715 60.55 28.06 -21.29
C GLY A 715 61.61 27.03 -21.73
N GLY A 716 62.24 27.22 -22.89
CA GLY A 716 63.28 26.32 -23.42
C GLY A 716 64.68 26.87 -23.21
N GLY A 717 65.28 26.70 -22.02
CA GLY A 717 66.68 27.06 -21.82
C GLY A 717 67.16 26.91 -20.38
N GLY A 718 67.59 25.71 -20.00
CA GLY A 718 68.29 25.53 -18.73
C GLY A 718 68.46 24.10 -18.23
N HIS A 719 69.18 23.24 -18.97
CA HIS A 719 69.96 22.20 -18.29
C HIS A 719 71.28 21.92 -19.02
N ASN A 720 72.35 22.10 -18.26
CA ASN A 720 73.75 22.08 -18.64
C ASN A 720 74.24 20.62 -18.86
N PRO A 721 75.20 20.35 -19.76
CA PRO A 721 75.84 19.05 -19.88
C PRO A 721 77.09 18.99 -18.98
N GLY A 722 77.24 17.93 -18.19
CA GLY A 722 78.40 17.74 -17.32
C GLY A 722 78.59 16.30 -16.83
N SER A 723 79.45 15.57 -17.55
CA SER A 723 80.38 14.51 -17.12
C SER A 723 79.93 13.32 -16.24
N SER A 724 79.92 12.15 -16.89
CA SER A 724 80.57 10.87 -16.54
C SER A 724 80.83 10.45 -15.08
N GLU A 725 80.25 9.32 -14.68
CA GLU A 725 80.87 8.10 -14.09
C GLU A 725 79.70 7.11 -13.90
N GLY A 726 79.67 5.92 -14.51
CA GLY A 726 80.43 4.75 -14.07
C GLY A 726 79.62 3.96 -13.03
N GLY A 727 78.98 2.84 -13.42
CA GLY A 727 78.33 1.97 -12.43
C GLY A 727 77.36 0.95 -13.01
N ALA A 728 77.86 -0.27 -13.23
CA ALA A 728 77.10 -1.45 -13.58
C ALA A 728 76.21 -1.96 -12.42
N GLY A 729 75.18 -2.74 -12.76
CA GLY A 729 74.72 -3.82 -11.89
C GLY A 729 73.29 -3.73 -11.37
N ASN A 730 72.47 -4.63 -11.91
CA ASN A 730 71.84 -5.72 -11.17
C ASN A 730 70.30 -5.79 -11.14
N ALA A 731 69.87 -7.04 -11.22
CA ALA A 731 68.54 -7.57 -11.35
C ALA A 731 67.79 -7.69 -10.00
N GLY A 732 66.51 -8.07 -10.11
CA GLY A 732 65.63 -8.52 -9.01
C GLY A 732 64.48 -7.53 -8.78
N GLY A 733 63.19 -7.89 -8.79
CA GLY A 733 62.54 -9.16 -8.45
C GLY A 733 61.85 -9.02 -7.09
N HIS A 734 60.53 -9.27 -7.06
CA HIS A 734 59.62 -9.35 -5.89
C HIS A 734 59.29 -8.01 -5.21
N GLU A 735 58.05 -7.70 -4.84
CA GLU A 735 56.87 -8.52 -4.47
C GLU A 735 55.57 -7.83 -4.92
#